data_AF-A0A8J4BM20-F1
#
_entry.id   AF-A0A8J4BM20-F1
#
_cell.length_a   1.000
_cell.length_b   1.000
_cell.length_c   1.000
_cell.angle_alpha   90.00
_cell.angle_beta   90.00
_cell.angle_gamma   90.00
#
_symmetry.space_group_name_H-M   'P 1'
#
loop_
_entity.id
_entity.type
_entity.pdbx_description
1 polymer ?
#
loop_
_entity_poly.entity_id
_entity_poly.type
_entity_poly.pdbx_seq_one_letter_code
_entity_poly.pdbx_strand_id
1 'polypeptide(L)'
;MEPRLTAMLIWSVAKSGLFGGAAIALADRLEESVRPEMPYDKDEYWASLALYSLGLAQQAAAAARGGSGSSGGVGGRWSSPAAAAAALVGRSRRRLAPALLHILSRNAATINQQALSNTFWAAGLLQLSDDKRALAALVAQAYKTAGEAKSQNISNILYGCAVLGLTEREWAAVQGRSYPLLERLVSETVRRKLVGFKPLEVSCVTWAACKLGLKSSPLLESVADFISRGGFEGVSSSQVWANTLYAMGLVDFYDPRVFQKLSPALLESRPDGPPPQTPTLSPPQPPTWAGKTPPPHTNTAGVVRSATAQTCCNLLFAMGALRHLDEQIVDVLLARMVEVVVSGRAAVVDVALAVRACAQLNYRSPLLDELLDAALPDMKAQAPRLMSYNVLWSMLILGMLGEPRHQPLVRHLVYCVNRYGTTTWKSPSTVSEPMSMSSMRSTPSPSGHEGLAYDDLTQLVQYHLESRYLGLTGEAYDLRPPEGMDVLVRQIRERRQELAAKSATVVHQFVVAALQEMSSSPNCVTAGVRHPRILKVESEVMVEPELVVVDILLTLAHQNPNPIPKNSIPNPIPKNSRLDSDSDSDSDSDSNLDSGGQKEAESAAVSRSDIAPASSPGSTSFEAPNTSTFKLALEVDGPHHFMRNRPDHQDGPSAYRDRVLRRRLGQAVGGAGVQIIQTRTWVEQLHDDEARMKHLAELLAAAAAAAKMATISTSPTLSAMPML
;
A
#
# COMPACT_ATOMS: atom_id res chain seq x y z
N MET A 1 23.72 -25.83 43.31
CA MET A 1 23.43 -26.57 42.06
C MET A 1 24.16 -25.85 40.95
N GLU A 2 24.87 -26.57 40.08
CA GLU A 2 25.65 -25.94 39.01
C GLU A 2 24.73 -25.21 38.00
N PRO A 3 25.05 -23.98 37.56
CA PRO A 3 24.22 -23.22 36.59
C PRO A 3 23.89 -24.03 35.33
N ARG A 4 24.84 -24.83 34.85
CA ARG A 4 24.69 -25.77 33.73
C ARG A 4 23.54 -26.75 33.94
N LEU A 5 23.51 -27.44 35.08
CA LEU A 5 22.46 -28.40 35.40
C LEU A 5 21.09 -27.69 35.55
N THR A 6 21.07 -26.50 36.15
CA THR A 6 19.84 -25.70 36.27
C THR A 6 19.31 -25.29 34.91
N ALA A 7 20.16 -24.83 33.98
CA ALA A 7 19.78 -24.51 32.60
C ALA A 7 19.23 -25.74 31.84
N MET A 8 19.85 -26.93 32.02
CA MET A 8 19.36 -28.17 31.40
C MET A 8 17.98 -28.60 31.95
N LEU A 9 17.71 -28.37 33.25
CA LEU A 9 16.37 -28.60 33.81
C LEU A 9 15.34 -27.60 33.29
N ILE A 10 15.67 -26.30 33.24
CA ILE A 10 14.78 -25.27 32.64
C ILE A 10 14.43 -25.64 31.20
N TRP A 11 15.41 -26.08 30.41
CA TRP A 11 15.19 -26.57 29.06
C TRP A 11 14.25 -27.77 28.99
N SER A 12 14.47 -28.77 29.84
CA SER A 12 13.65 -29.98 29.86
C SER A 12 12.19 -29.64 30.16
N VAL A 13 11.97 -28.74 31.11
CA VAL A 13 10.64 -28.22 31.46
C VAL A 13 10.02 -27.38 30.34
N ALA A 14 10.79 -26.47 29.72
CA ALA A 14 10.32 -25.62 28.63
C ALA A 14 9.99 -26.41 27.36
N LYS A 15 10.79 -27.44 27.02
CA LYS A 15 10.57 -28.34 25.89
C LYS A 15 9.28 -29.15 26.03
N SER A 16 8.89 -29.51 27.25
CA SER A 16 7.60 -30.14 27.55
C SER A 16 6.42 -29.16 27.61
N GLY A 17 6.65 -27.85 27.44
CA GLY A 17 5.62 -26.82 27.58
C GLY A 17 5.10 -26.61 29.02
N LEU A 18 5.75 -27.23 30.01
CA LEU A 18 5.28 -27.28 31.41
C LEU A 18 5.74 -26.06 32.21
N PHE A 19 5.36 -24.87 31.74
CA PHE A 19 5.63 -23.64 32.48
C PHE A 19 4.78 -23.59 33.76
N GLY A 20 5.44 -23.57 34.91
CA GLY A 20 4.81 -23.64 36.23
C GLY A 20 5.77 -23.21 37.34
N GLY A 21 5.38 -23.39 38.60
CA GLY A 21 6.17 -22.96 39.76
C GLY A 21 7.61 -23.50 39.77
N ALA A 22 7.82 -24.73 39.29
CA ALA A 22 9.15 -25.33 39.15
C ALA A 22 10.03 -24.58 38.12
N ALA A 23 9.47 -24.17 36.97
CA ALA A 23 10.20 -23.40 35.96
C ALA A 23 10.65 -22.04 36.50
N ILE A 24 9.77 -21.37 37.25
CA ILE A 24 10.06 -20.09 37.91
C ILE A 24 11.15 -20.27 38.98
N ALA A 25 11.02 -21.27 39.87
CA ALA A 25 12.01 -21.53 40.92
C ALA A 25 13.39 -21.94 40.37
N LEU A 26 13.44 -22.64 39.23
CA LEU A 26 14.70 -22.94 38.54
C LEU A 26 15.32 -21.67 37.91
N ALA A 27 14.51 -20.79 37.32
CA ALA A 27 14.99 -19.53 36.77
C ALA A 27 15.49 -18.57 37.87
N ASP A 28 14.80 -18.50 39.01
CA ASP A 28 15.24 -17.74 40.19
C ASP A 28 16.62 -18.21 40.66
N ARG A 29 16.80 -19.53 40.83
CA ARG A 29 18.10 -20.13 41.19
C ARG A 29 19.19 -19.88 40.14
N LEU A 30 18.83 -19.87 38.86
CA LEU A 30 19.78 -19.55 37.79
C LEU A 30 20.18 -18.07 37.86
N GLU A 31 19.24 -17.15 38.08
CA GLU A 31 19.51 -15.72 38.26
C GLU A 31 20.37 -15.43 39.50
N GLU A 32 20.15 -16.15 40.61
CA GLU A 32 20.98 -16.09 41.82
C GLU A 32 22.40 -16.61 41.58
N SER A 33 22.59 -17.56 40.66
CA SER A 33 23.88 -18.24 40.42
C SER A 33 24.70 -17.62 39.30
N VAL A 34 24.06 -17.12 38.23
CA VAL A 34 24.71 -16.59 37.03
C VAL A 34 25.50 -15.30 37.35
N ARG A 35 26.75 -15.22 36.85
CA ARG A 35 27.61 -14.03 36.95
C ARG A 35 28.19 -13.67 35.58
N PRO A 36 28.28 -12.38 35.18
CA PRO A 36 28.80 -11.96 33.87
C PRO A 36 30.25 -12.38 33.55
N GLU A 37 30.99 -12.85 34.56
CA GLU A 37 32.38 -13.31 34.50
C GLU A 37 32.50 -14.84 34.39
N MET A 38 31.38 -15.58 34.36
CA MET A 38 31.44 -17.05 34.26
C MET A 38 32.10 -17.50 32.95
N PRO A 39 32.97 -18.53 33.00
CA PRO A 39 33.51 -19.14 31.79
C PRO A 39 32.39 -19.79 30.97
N TYR A 40 32.63 -19.91 29.66
CA TYR A 40 31.73 -20.56 28.72
C TYR A 40 32.56 -21.26 27.64
N ASP A 41 32.58 -22.58 27.68
CA ASP A 41 33.23 -23.39 26.65
C ASP A 41 32.38 -23.47 25.36
N LYS A 42 33.00 -23.75 24.21
CA LYS A 42 32.31 -24.03 22.94
C LYS A 42 31.35 -25.22 23.02
N ASP A 43 31.66 -26.17 23.92
CA ASP A 43 30.88 -27.39 24.17
C ASP A 43 29.82 -27.15 25.28
N GLU A 44 29.86 -26.01 25.96
CA GLU A 44 28.94 -25.62 27.03
C GLU A 44 27.71 -24.88 26.50
N TYR A 45 26.77 -25.63 25.91
CA TYR A 45 25.53 -25.07 25.34
C TYR A 45 24.61 -24.32 26.33
N TRP A 46 24.90 -24.30 27.64
CA TRP A 46 23.93 -24.02 28.71
C TRP A 46 23.37 -22.59 28.72
N ALA A 47 24.17 -21.55 28.47
CA ALA A 47 23.68 -20.16 28.53
C ALA A 47 22.74 -19.83 27.35
N SER A 48 23.09 -20.28 26.15
CA SER A 48 22.23 -20.22 24.96
C SER A 48 20.94 -21.03 25.18
N LEU A 49 21.05 -22.22 25.77
CA LEU A 49 19.91 -23.08 26.09
C LEU A 49 18.94 -22.45 27.11
N ALA A 50 19.47 -21.82 28.16
CA ALA A 50 18.68 -21.09 29.15
C ALA A 50 17.93 -19.92 28.49
N LEU A 51 18.64 -19.10 27.70
CA LEU A 51 18.05 -17.97 26.98
C LEU A 51 16.97 -18.44 25.97
N TYR A 52 17.24 -19.52 25.24
CA TYR A 52 16.28 -20.16 24.32
C TYR A 52 15.02 -20.67 25.04
N SER A 53 15.17 -21.22 26.24
CA SER A 53 14.06 -21.68 27.08
C SER A 53 13.18 -20.51 27.55
N LEU A 54 13.77 -19.35 27.85
CA LEU A 54 13.03 -18.11 28.13
C LEU A 54 12.32 -17.59 26.86
N GLY A 55 12.93 -17.73 25.68
CA GLY A 55 12.29 -17.45 24.39
C GLY A 55 11.04 -18.31 24.16
N LEU A 56 11.12 -19.63 24.39
CA LEU A 56 9.97 -20.54 24.32
C LEU A 56 8.86 -20.16 25.33
N ALA A 57 9.23 -19.78 26.56
CA ALA A 57 8.25 -19.29 27.53
C ALA A 57 7.53 -18.04 27.02
N GLN A 58 8.22 -17.12 26.36
CA GLN A 58 7.64 -15.91 25.78
C GLN A 58 6.75 -16.22 24.57
N GLN A 59 7.12 -17.21 23.75
CA GLN A 59 6.26 -17.69 22.66
C GLN A 59 4.96 -18.31 23.20
N ALA A 60 5.04 -19.16 24.23
CA ALA A 60 3.87 -19.75 24.88
C ALA A 60 2.97 -18.69 25.55
N ALA A 61 3.57 -17.70 26.21
CA ALA A 61 2.85 -16.56 26.80
C ALA A 61 2.16 -15.69 25.73
N ALA A 62 2.78 -15.50 24.56
CA ALA A 62 2.19 -14.76 23.45
C ALA A 62 1.02 -15.51 22.80
N ALA A 63 1.18 -16.82 22.54
CA ALA A 63 0.14 -17.66 21.95
C ALA A 63 -1.16 -17.66 22.76
N ALA A 64 -1.06 -17.65 24.10
CA ALA A 64 -2.23 -17.58 24.97
C ALA A 64 -2.91 -16.21 25.01
N ARG A 65 -2.15 -15.10 24.86
CA ARG A 65 -2.73 -13.74 24.74
C ARG A 65 -3.53 -13.57 23.44
N GLY A 66 -3.12 -14.25 22.36
CA GLY A 66 -3.91 -14.34 21.12
C GLY A 66 -5.13 -15.27 21.19
N GLY A 67 -5.38 -15.92 22.33
CA GLY A 67 -6.47 -16.89 22.52
C GLY A 67 -7.36 -16.63 23.73
N SER A 68 -7.17 -15.53 24.47
CA SER A 68 -7.79 -15.33 25.80
C SER A 68 -9.19 -14.71 25.74
N GLY A 69 -10.14 -15.45 25.19
CA GLY A 69 -11.58 -15.14 25.23
C GLY A 69 -12.39 -15.96 26.24
N SER A 70 -11.77 -16.60 27.24
CA SER A 70 -12.47 -17.57 28.11
C SER A 70 -12.18 -17.45 29.62
N SER A 71 -13.27 -17.41 30.38
CA SER A 71 -13.40 -17.60 31.84
C SER A 71 -12.75 -16.56 32.77
N GLY A 72 -13.56 -15.60 33.20
CA GLY A 72 -13.35 -14.90 34.46
C GLY A 72 -13.72 -15.82 35.64
N GLY A 73 -12.72 -16.37 36.33
CA GLY A 73 -12.89 -17.18 37.53
C GLY A 73 -11.96 -16.68 38.65
N VAL A 74 -12.51 -15.96 39.62
CA VAL A 74 -11.74 -15.41 40.75
C VAL A 74 -11.47 -16.51 41.78
N GLY A 75 -10.22 -16.98 41.87
CA GLY A 75 -9.79 -17.89 42.95
C GLY A 75 -8.81 -18.98 42.55
N GLY A 76 -7.61 -18.63 42.08
CA GLY A 76 -6.57 -19.64 41.81
C GLY A 76 -5.20 -19.03 41.49
N ARG A 77 -4.22 -19.19 42.38
CA ARG A 77 -2.85 -18.71 42.18
C ARG A 77 -2.16 -19.59 41.11
N TRP A 78 -2.00 -19.06 39.89
CA TRP A 78 -1.34 -19.71 38.73
C TRP A 78 -2.13 -20.79 37.97
N SER A 79 -3.44 -20.63 37.73
CA SER A 79 -4.30 -21.64 37.09
C SER A 79 -4.06 -21.94 35.59
N SER A 80 -3.04 -21.37 34.94
CA SER A 80 -2.71 -21.66 33.53
C SER A 80 -1.20 -21.65 33.26
N PRO A 81 -0.66 -22.63 32.50
CA PRO A 81 0.75 -22.65 32.09
C PRO A 81 1.20 -21.37 31.38
N ALA A 82 0.30 -20.72 30.64
CA ALA A 82 0.60 -19.47 29.95
C ALA A 82 0.83 -18.29 30.90
N ALA A 83 0.09 -18.22 32.01
CA ALA A 83 0.28 -17.20 33.04
C ALA A 83 1.62 -17.41 33.76
N ALA A 84 1.99 -18.66 34.03
CA ALA A 84 3.30 -19.01 34.57
C ALA A 84 4.44 -18.69 33.59
N ALA A 85 4.25 -18.95 32.29
CA ALA A 85 5.22 -18.58 31.25
C ALA A 85 5.39 -17.05 31.15
N ALA A 86 4.30 -16.29 31.18
CA ALA A 86 4.33 -14.83 31.17
C ALA A 86 5.05 -14.25 32.41
N ALA A 87 4.83 -14.84 33.59
CA ALA A 87 5.50 -14.44 34.83
C ALA A 87 7.00 -14.79 34.82
N LEU A 88 7.36 -15.98 34.34
CA LEU A 88 8.74 -16.41 34.14
C LEU A 88 9.50 -15.41 33.25
N VAL A 89 8.92 -15.01 32.12
CA VAL A 89 9.52 -14.04 31.20
C VAL A 89 9.57 -12.65 31.82
N GLY A 90 8.47 -12.16 32.39
CA GLY A 90 8.39 -10.83 33.00
C GLY A 90 9.39 -10.61 34.14
N ARG A 91 9.80 -11.68 34.83
CA ARG A 91 10.88 -11.68 35.81
C ARG A 91 12.25 -11.75 35.13
N SER A 92 12.49 -12.81 34.36
CA SER A 92 13.80 -13.14 33.79
C SER A 92 14.31 -12.09 32.78
N ARG A 93 13.41 -11.43 32.04
CA ARG A 93 13.75 -10.45 30.99
C ARG A 93 14.55 -9.26 31.52
N ARG A 94 14.39 -8.88 32.80
CA ARG A 94 15.06 -7.69 33.38
C ARG A 94 16.45 -7.94 33.95
N ARG A 95 16.84 -9.19 34.23
CA ARG A 95 18.11 -9.51 34.91
C ARG A 95 18.79 -10.74 34.31
N LEU A 96 18.13 -11.90 34.37
CA LEU A 96 18.70 -13.15 33.85
C LEU A 96 18.99 -13.10 32.34
N ALA A 97 18.08 -12.57 31.52
CA ALA A 97 18.28 -12.55 30.06
C ALA A 97 19.46 -11.63 29.61
N PRO A 98 19.59 -10.38 30.09
CA PRO A 98 20.78 -9.56 29.82
C PRO A 98 22.08 -10.19 30.35
N ALA A 99 22.06 -10.83 31.53
CA ALA A 99 23.24 -11.50 32.09
C ALA A 99 23.70 -12.69 31.23
N LEU A 100 22.76 -13.53 30.77
CA LEU A 100 23.05 -14.62 29.83
C LEU A 100 23.59 -14.08 28.49
N LEU A 101 22.97 -13.02 27.96
CA LEU A 101 23.42 -12.39 26.72
C LEU A 101 24.84 -11.79 26.85
N HIS A 102 25.19 -11.24 28.01
CA HIS A 102 26.54 -10.74 28.28
C HIS A 102 27.59 -11.87 28.33
N ILE A 103 27.29 -13.00 28.99
CA ILE A 103 28.17 -14.19 28.99
C ILE A 103 28.39 -14.68 27.55
N LEU A 104 27.31 -14.78 26.78
CA LEU A 104 27.38 -15.20 25.37
C LEU A 104 28.20 -14.19 24.53
N SER A 105 28.03 -12.89 24.76
CA SER A 105 28.78 -11.84 24.07
C SER A 105 30.29 -11.92 24.32
N ARG A 106 30.72 -12.06 25.59
CA ARG A 106 32.15 -12.20 25.95
C ARG A 106 32.81 -13.43 25.32
N ASN A 107 32.04 -14.50 25.15
CA ASN A 107 32.51 -15.78 24.63
C ASN A 107 32.11 -16.00 23.16
N ALA A 108 31.72 -14.95 22.43
CA ALA A 108 31.18 -15.07 21.07
C ALA A 108 32.08 -15.87 20.10
N ALA A 109 33.40 -15.79 20.25
CA ALA A 109 34.35 -16.52 19.41
C ALA A 109 34.33 -18.06 19.59
N THR A 110 33.91 -18.57 20.76
CA THR A 110 33.80 -20.01 21.06
C THR A 110 32.41 -20.57 20.77
N ILE A 111 31.38 -19.72 20.73
CA ILE A 111 29.98 -20.13 20.48
C ILE A 111 29.85 -20.83 19.12
N ASN A 112 29.30 -22.05 19.15
CA ASN A 112 28.98 -22.81 17.96
C ASN A 112 27.73 -22.28 17.24
N GLN A 113 27.58 -22.64 15.96
CA GLN A 113 26.61 -22.03 15.07
C GLN A 113 25.13 -22.28 15.49
N GLN A 114 24.83 -23.42 16.13
CA GLN A 114 23.50 -23.68 16.70
C GLN A 114 23.21 -22.80 17.92
N ALA A 115 24.19 -22.66 18.83
CA ALA A 115 24.06 -21.84 20.03
C ALA A 115 23.84 -20.37 19.67
N LEU A 116 24.52 -19.91 18.62
CA LEU A 116 24.39 -18.58 18.06
C LEU A 116 22.99 -18.33 17.50
N SER A 117 22.46 -19.25 16.69
CA SER A 117 21.13 -19.08 16.08
C SER A 117 20.00 -19.10 17.12
N ASN A 118 20.08 -19.98 18.12
CA ASN A 118 19.17 -20.00 19.25
C ASN A 118 19.24 -18.70 20.08
N THR A 119 20.43 -18.11 20.22
CA THR A 119 20.64 -16.84 20.93
C THR A 119 19.94 -15.67 20.22
N PHE A 120 20.13 -15.52 18.91
CA PHE A 120 19.46 -14.48 18.12
C PHE A 120 17.93 -14.62 18.14
N TRP A 121 17.41 -15.84 17.93
CA TRP A 121 15.97 -16.12 17.98
C TRP A 121 15.37 -15.77 19.35
N ALA A 122 16.04 -16.18 20.43
CA ALA A 122 15.59 -15.91 21.80
C ALA A 122 15.66 -14.42 22.15
N ALA A 123 16.74 -13.73 21.76
CA ALA A 123 16.88 -12.29 21.96
C ALA A 123 15.75 -11.51 21.25
N GLY A 124 15.35 -11.94 20.05
CA GLY A 124 14.18 -11.40 19.34
C GLY A 124 12.88 -11.57 20.11
N LEU A 125 12.53 -12.79 20.51
CA LEU A 125 11.30 -13.02 21.27
C LEU A 125 11.28 -12.27 22.62
N LEU A 126 12.43 -12.24 23.31
CA LEU A 126 12.63 -11.53 24.56
C LEU A 126 12.82 -10.01 24.37
N GLN A 127 12.82 -9.50 23.13
CA GLN A 127 12.89 -8.08 22.81
C GLN A 127 14.06 -7.39 23.54
N LEU A 128 15.26 -7.94 23.36
CA LEU A 128 16.53 -7.45 23.94
C LEU A 128 17.21 -6.41 23.02
N SER A 129 16.42 -5.45 22.52
CA SER A 129 16.85 -4.42 21.57
C SER A 129 17.85 -3.42 22.15
N ASP A 130 17.86 -3.25 23.47
CA ASP A 130 18.68 -2.24 24.16
C ASP A 130 20.14 -2.71 24.30
N ASP A 131 20.36 -4.03 24.27
CA ASP A 131 21.67 -4.69 24.40
C ASP A 131 22.45 -4.77 23.07
N LYS A 132 22.28 -3.81 22.14
CA LYS A 132 22.90 -3.86 20.79
C LYS A 132 24.42 -4.09 20.83
N ARG A 133 25.11 -3.52 21.82
CA ARG A 133 26.56 -3.74 22.06
C ARG A 133 26.90 -5.19 22.40
N ALA A 134 26.06 -5.90 23.17
CA ALA A 134 26.28 -7.31 23.47
C ALA A 134 26.06 -8.18 22.22
N LEU A 135 25.05 -7.85 21.42
CA LEU A 135 24.79 -8.51 20.14
C LEU A 135 25.89 -8.29 19.10
N ALA A 136 26.64 -7.19 19.16
CA ALA A 136 27.68 -6.85 18.19
C ALA A 136 28.81 -7.91 18.06
N ALA A 137 29.22 -8.53 19.17
CA ALA A 137 30.22 -9.60 19.15
C ALA A 137 29.65 -10.90 18.53
N LEU A 138 28.37 -11.20 18.82
CA LEU A 138 27.64 -12.34 18.26
C LEU A 138 27.42 -12.17 16.74
N VAL A 139 27.18 -10.95 16.26
CA VAL A 139 27.12 -10.63 14.82
C VAL A 139 28.45 -10.90 14.13
N ALA A 140 29.58 -10.50 14.72
CA ALA A 140 30.90 -10.74 14.13
C ALA A 140 31.19 -12.25 14.00
N GLN A 141 30.83 -13.06 15.00
CA GLN A 141 30.89 -14.52 14.90
C GLN A 141 29.92 -15.07 13.84
N ALA A 142 28.67 -14.59 13.82
CA ALA A 142 27.64 -15.05 12.88
C ALA A 142 28.08 -14.80 11.43
N TYR A 143 28.66 -13.62 11.17
CA TYR A 143 29.26 -13.26 9.89
C TYR A 143 30.38 -14.25 9.54
N LYS A 144 31.35 -14.46 10.45
CA LYS A 144 32.48 -15.38 10.23
C LYS A 144 32.01 -16.80 9.85
N THR A 145 31.07 -17.37 10.63
CA THR A 145 30.58 -18.75 10.46
C THR A 145 29.43 -18.93 9.45
N ALA A 146 29.01 -17.88 8.74
CA ALA A 146 27.80 -17.92 7.91
C ALA A 146 27.80 -19.02 6.83
N GLY A 147 28.98 -19.34 6.26
CA GLY A 147 29.11 -20.40 5.25
C GLY A 147 28.89 -21.83 5.80
N GLU A 148 29.12 -22.03 7.09
CA GLU A 148 28.94 -23.31 7.80
C GLU A 148 27.51 -23.49 8.34
N ALA A 149 26.73 -22.41 8.36
CA ALA A 149 25.40 -22.39 8.95
C ALA A 149 24.42 -23.33 8.22
N LYS A 150 23.65 -24.11 8.98
CA LYS A 150 22.51 -24.88 8.43
C LYS A 150 21.33 -23.95 8.13
N SER A 151 20.44 -24.35 7.23
CA SER A 151 19.25 -23.60 6.78
C SER A 151 18.43 -23.02 7.93
N GLN A 152 18.02 -23.87 8.88
CA GLN A 152 17.32 -23.48 10.11
C GLN A 152 18.06 -22.38 10.91
N ASN A 153 19.37 -22.42 10.92
CA ASN A 153 20.18 -21.53 11.73
C ASN A 153 20.42 -20.18 11.02
N ILE A 154 20.46 -20.17 9.69
CA ILE A 154 20.35 -18.94 8.88
C ILE A 154 18.99 -18.28 9.13
N SER A 155 17.89 -19.04 9.04
CA SER A 155 16.54 -18.49 9.26
C SER A 155 16.33 -17.95 10.67
N ASN A 156 16.87 -18.63 11.70
CA ASN A 156 16.77 -18.18 13.09
C ASN A 156 17.54 -16.88 13.36
N ILE A 157 18.75 -16.72 12.79
CA ILE A 157 19.54 -15.49 12.94
C ILE A 157 18.82 -14.32 12.26
N LEU A 158 18.41 -14.49 11.00
CA LEU A 158 17.68 -13.44 10.26
C LEU A 158 16.37 -13.07 10.95
N TYR A 159 15.57 -14.05 11.39
CA TYR A 159 14.34 -13.80 12.14
C TYR A 159 14.60 -13.01 13.43
N GLY A 160 15.62 -13.39 14.20
CA GLY A 160 16.03 -12.66 15.42
C GLY A 160 16.40 -11.20 15.14
N CYS A 161 17.19 -10.94 14.10
CA CYS A 161 17.54 -9.58 13.67
C CYS A 161 16.30 -8.77 13.26
N ALA A 162 15.39 -9.36 12.48
CA ALA A 162 14.17 -8.70 11.99
C ALA A 162 13.19 -8.35 13.12
N VAL A 163 13.03 -9.24 14.10
CA VAL A 163 12.19 -9.00 15.29
C VAL A 163 12.78 -7.93 16.22
N LEU A 164 14.09 -7.70 16.17
CA LEU A 164 14.78 -6.63 16.92
C LEU A 164 14.94 -5.32 16.13
N GLY A 165 14.52 -5.28 14.86
CA GLY A 165 14.68 -4.11 13.99
C GLY A 165 16.12 -3.84 13.49
N LEU A 166 17.05 -4.78 13.69
CA LEU A 166 18.48 -4.57 13.53
C LEU A 166 18.91 -4.61 12.06
N THR A 167 18.75 -3.47 11.37
CA THR A 167 19.19 -3.26 9.98
C THR A 167 20.71 -3.11 9.84
N GLU A 168 21.26 -3.23 8.62
CA GLU A 168 22.70 -3.01 8.38
C GLU A 168 23.19 -1.62 8.85
N ARG A 169 22.35 -0.58 8.74
CA ARG A 169 22.65 0.75 9.27
C ARG A 169 22.81 0.74 10.79
N GLU A 170 21.98 -0.02 11.50
CA GLU A 170 22.09 -0.15 12.95
C GLU A 170 23.33 -0.95 13.36
N TRP A 171 23.67 -2.01 12.63
CA TRP A 171 24.89 -2.78 12.88
C TRP A 171 26.15 -1.94 12.67
N ALA A 172 26.25 -1.22 11.55
CA ALA A 172 27.36 -0.32 11.26
C ALA A 172 27.53 0.75 12.35
N ALA A 173 26.42 1.33 12.83
CA ALA A 173 26.43 2.34 13.90
C ALA A 173 26.91 1.80 15.26
N VAL A 174 26.68 0.52 15.55
CA VAL A 174 27.10 -0.13 16.81
C VAL A 174 28.53 -0.64 16.76
N GLN A 175 29.00 -1.12 15.61
CA GLN A 175 30.29 -1.80 15.46
C GLN A 175 31.44 -0.89 15.01
N GLY A 176 31.17 0.28 14.43
CA GLY A 176 32.20 1.15 13.82
C GLY A 176 32.91 0.51 12.62
N ARG A 177 32.39 -0.61 12.13
CA ARG A 177 32.83 -1.39 10.96
C ARG A 177 31.58 -1.98 10.31
N SER A 178 31.51 -1.95 8.99
CA SER A 178 30.40 -2.56 8.26
C SER A 178 30.62 -4.07 8.13
N TYR A 179 29.90 -4.86 8.92
CA TYR A 179 29.71 -6.29 8.67
C TYR A 179 28.34 -6.47 8.01
N PRO A 180 28.24 -6.67 6.68
CA PRO A 180 26.97 -6.88 6.00
C PRO A 180 26.46 -8.30 6.29
N LEU A 181 25.99 -8.53 7.52
CA LEU A 181 25.58 -9.85 8.00
C LEU A 181 24.32 -10.32 7.30
N LEU A 182 23.33 -9.44 7.16
CA LEU A 182 22.04 -9.77 6.60
C LEU A 182 22.22 -10.08 5.10
N GLU A 183 22.98 -9.24 4.39
CA GLU A 183 23.36 -9.52 3.00
C GLU A 183 24.12 -10.84 2.88
N ARG A 184 25.13 -11.10 3.72
CA ARG A 184 25.91 -12.36 3.67
C ARG A 184 25.04 -13.61 3.90
N LEU A 185 24.09 -13.55 4.83
CA LEU A 185 23.16 -14.65 5.10
C LEU A 185 22.16 -14.85 3.96
N VAL A 186 21.69 -13.76 3.34
CA VAL A 186 20.85 -13.81 2.13
C VAL A 186 21.63 -14.35 0.94
N SER A 187 22.86 -13.89 0.70
CA SER A 187 23.74 -14.39 -0.37
C SER A 187 24.02 -15.88 -0.23
N GLU A 188 24.26 -16.38 0.99
CA GLU A 188 24.45 -17.81 1.24
C GLU A 188 23.17 -18.62 0.99
N THR A 189 22.00 -18.04 1.27
CA THR A 189 20.68 -18.64 0.96
C THR A 189 20.47 -18.76 -0.55
N VAL A 190 20.75 -17.68 -1.30
CA VAL A 190 20.65 -17.63 -2.77
C VAL A 190 21.67 -18.56 -3.44
N ARG A 191 22.93 -18.56 -2.96
CA ARG A 191 24.00 -19.44 -3.46
C ARG A 191 23.63 -20.92 -3.36
N ARG A 192 22.89 -21.31 -2.32
CA ARG A 192 22.36 -22.67 -2.13
C ARG A 192 21.08 -22.95 -2.90
N LYS A 193 20.47 -21.96 -3.59
CA LYS A 193 19.15 -22.08 -4.24
C LYS A 193 18.08 -22.69 -3.32
N LEU A 194 18.08 -22.29 -2.04
CA LEU A 194 17.21 -22.83 -0.99
C LEU A 194 17.33 -24.36 -0.74
N VAL A 195 18.36 -25.04 -1.26
CA VAL A 195 18.57 -26.47 -1.03
C VAL A 195 18.73 -26.75 0.47
N GLY A 196 17.92 -27.68 0.97
CA GLY A 196 17.89 -28.06 2.38
C GLY A 196 17.16 -27.07 3.30
N PHE A 197 16.48 -26.04 2.77
CA PHE A 197 15.55 -25.22 3.55
C PHE A 197 14.17 -25.89 3.62
N LYS A 198 13.55 -25.87 4.80
CA LYS A 198 12.14 -26.24 4.98
C LYS A 198 11.22 -25.06 4.65
N PRO A 199 9.93 -25.27 4.32
CA PRO A 199 9.01 -24.18 3.96
C PRO A 199 8.94 -23.06 4.99
N LEU A 200 8.89 -23.41 6.28
CA LEU A 200 8.93 -22.45 7.38
C LEU A 200 10.22 -21.62 7.38
N GLU A 201 11.38 -22.24 7.15
CA GLU A 201 12.69 -21.59 7.12
C GLU A 201 12.77 -20.62 5.93
N VAL A 202 12.29 -21.03 4.75
CA VAL A 202 12.14 -20.15 3.57
C VAL A 202 11.28 -18.92 3.90
N SER A 203 10.11 -19.13 4.52
CA SER A 203 9.21 -18.03 4.88
C SER A 203 9.83 -17.07 5.89
N CYS A 204 10.60 -17.58 6.87
CA CYS A 204 11.30 -16.77 7.86
C CYS A 204 12.44 -15.95 7.25
N VAL A 205 13.24 -16.53 6.34
CA VAL A 205 14.30 -15.79 5.63
C VAL A 205 13.71 -14.69 4.76
N THR A 206 12.67 -15.01 3.98
CA THR A 206 12.00 -14.06 3.07
C THR A 206 11.42 -12.90 3.86
N TRP A 207 10.65 -13.20 4.92
CA TRP A 207 10.07 -12.20 5.81
C TRP A 207 11.12 -11.33 6.48
N ALA A 208 12.17 -11.93 7.05
CA ALA A 208 13.21 -11.19 7.74
C ALA A 208 13.98 -10.25 6.81
N ALA A 209 14.35 -10.73 5.62
CA ALA A 209 15.06 -9.93 4.62
C ALA A 209 14.23 -8.70 4.20
N CYS A 210 12.98 -8.91 3.76
CA CYS A 210 12.10 -7.81 3.35
C CYS A 210 11.76 -6.86 4.51
N LYS A 211 11.52 -7.38 5.72
CA LYS A 211 11.21 -6.56 6.91
C LYS A 211 12.38 -5.67 7.34
N LEU A 212 13.62 -6.11 7.11
CA LEU A 212 14.84 -5.33 7.33
C LEU A 212 15.21 -4.43 6.14
N GLY A 213 14.38 -4.35 5.10
CA GLY A 213 14.57 -3.49 3.94
C GLY A 213 15.46 -4.06 2.83
N LEU A 214 15.87 -5.33 2.90
CA LEU A 214 16.66 -5.96 1.86
C LEU A 214 15.79 -6.31 0.64
N LYS A 215 15.88 -5.50 -0.42
CA LYS A 215 15.19 -5.72 -1.70
C LYS A 215 16.01 -6.65 -2.62
N SER A 216 16.27 -7.87 -2.16
CA SER A 216 17.06 -8.86 -2.92
C SER A 216 16.19 -9.61 -3.94
N SER A 217 16.14 -9.13 -5.19
CA SER A 217 15.44 -9.84 -6.28
C SER A 217 15.89 -11.29 -6.45
N PRO A 218 17.20 -11.64 -6.41
CA PRO A 218 17.64 -13.04 -6.52
C PRO A 218 17.13 -13.96 -5.41
N LEU A 219 16.88 -13.43 -4.20
CA LEU A 219 16.22 -14.18 -3.13
C LEU A 219 14.75 -14.42 -3.47
N LEU A 220 14.03 -13.37 -3.86
CA LEU A 220 12.59 -13.42 -4.13
C LEU A 220 12.27 -14.30 -5.34
N GLU A 221 13.09 -14.22 -6.39
CA GLU A 221 13.07 -15.14 -7.53
C GLU A 221 13.32 -16.58 -7.09
N SER A 222 14.35 -16.83 -6.27
CA SER A 222 14.62 -18.17 -5.73
C SER A 222 13.46 -18.73 -4.91
N VAL A 223 12.78 -17.88 -4.13
CA VAL A 223 11.59 -18.24 -3.33
C VAL A 223 10.39 -18.56 -4.23
N ALA A 224 10.13 -17.73 -5.25
CA ALA A 224 9.08 -17.98 -6.22
C ALA A 224 9.33 -19.27 -7.02
N ASP A 225 10.57 -19.55 -7.41
CA ASP A 225 10.99 -20.79 -8.05
C ASP A 225 10.83 -22.01 -7.13
N PHE A 226 11.19 -21.88 -5.85
CA PHE A 226 11.01 -22.94 -4.84
C PHE A 226 9.52 -23.29 -4.68
N ILE A 227 8.64 -22.28 -4.55
CA ILE A 227 7.18 -22.48 -4.47
C ILE A 227 6.64 -23.10 -5.76
N SER A 228 7.05 -22.59 -6.92
CA SER A 228 6.61 -23.08 -8.25
C SER A 228 6.94 -24.56 -8.46
N ARG A 229 8.10 -25.02 -7.98
CA ARG A 229 8.59 -26.41 -8.03
C ARG A 229 7.98 -27.32 -6.95
N GLY A 230 6.95 -26.87 -6.25
CA GLY A 230 6.25 -27.65 -5.23
C GLY A 230 6.86 -27.58 -3.83
N GLY A 231 7.79 -26.66 -3.57
CA GLY A 231 8.45 -26.51 -2.27
C GLY A 231 7.49 -26.20 -1.11
N PHE A 232 6.26 -25.73 -1.37
CA PHE A 232 5.20 -25.51 -0.38
C PHE A 232 4.06 -26.55 -0.45
N GLU A 233 4.19 -27.62 -1.25
CA GLU A 233 3.15 -28.67 -1.35
C GLU A 233 3.01 -29.43 -0.02
N GLY A 234 1.76 -29.73 0.37
CA GLY A 234 1.44 -30.34 1.67
C GLY A 234 1.64 -29.44 2.90
N VAL A 235 2.04 -28.17 2.74
CA VAL A 235 2.18 -27.23 3.86
C VAL A 235 0.81 -26.83 4.40
N SER A 236 0.42 -27.40 5.55
CA SER A 236 -0.81 -27.06 6.27
C SER A 236 -0.72 -25.76 7.07
N SER A 237 0.50 -25.27 7.34
CA SER A 237 0.71 -24.06 8.15
C SER A 237 0.50 -22.79 7.32
N SER A 238 -0.63 -22.14 7.57
CA SER A 238 -1.02 -20.84 7.00
C SER A 238 -0.01 -19.71 7.25
N GLN A 239 0.75 -19.79 8.35
CA GLN A 239 1.80 -18.81 8.64
C GLN A 239 2.94 -18.80 7.60
N VAL A 240 3.23 -19.94 6.97
CA VAL A 240 4.29 -20.06 5.95
C VAL A 240 3.93 -19.23 4.71
N TRP A 241 2.70 -19.37 4.23
CA TRP A 241 2.15 -18.58 3.13
C TRP A 241 2.07 -17.09 3.50
N ALA A 242 1.48 -16.78 4.65
CA ALA A 242 1.30 -15.39 5.10
C ALA A 242 2.63 -14.64 5.27
N ASN A 243 3.63 -15.25 5.91
CA ASN A 243 4.96 -14.65 6.05
C ASN A 243 5.58 -14.34 4.68
N THR A 244 5.51 -15.29 3.75
CA THR A 244 6.17 -15.18 2.43
C THR A 244 5.49 -14.14 1.55
N LEU A 245 4.16 -14.15 1.47
CA LEU A 245 3.40 -13.19 0.67
C LEU A 245 3.43 -11.78 1.28
N TYR A 246 3.35 -11.65 2.61
CA TYR A 246 3.54 -10.37 3.29
C TYR A 246 4.92 -9.78 3.01
N ALA A 247 5.97 -10.61 3.02
CA ALA A 247 7.33 -10.21 2.68
C ALA A 247 7.44 -9.69 1.23
N MET A 248 6.82 -10.40 0.28
CA MET A 248 6.75 -9.98 -1.12
C MET A 248 5.99 -8.65 -1.28
N GLY A 249 4.85 -8.50 -0.58
CA GLY A 249 4.06 -7.26 -0.56
C GLY A 249 4.79 -6.05 0.02
N LEU A 250 5.62 -6.23 1.08
CA LEU A 250 6.45 -5.16 1.65
C LEU A 250 7.43 -4.54 0.64
N VAL A 251 7.81 -5.27 -0.41
CA VAL A 251 8.81 -4.83 -1.42
C VAL A 251 8.24 -4.78 -2.84
N ASP A 252 6.91 -4.88 -2.99
CA ASP A 252 6.17 -4.89 -4.27
C ASP A 252 6.61 -5.98 -5.27
N PHE A 253 7.13 -7.11 -4.79
CA PHE A 253 7.56 -8.22 -5.65
C PHE A 253 6.37 -9.13 -5.99
N TYR A 254 5.93 -9.09 -7.25
CA TYR A 254 4.84 -9.93 -7.75
C TYR A 254 5.35 -11.04 -8.67
N ASP A 255 5.00 -12.28 -8.36
CA ASP A 255 5.17 -13.42 -9.25
C ASP A 255 3.84 -14.20 -9.35
N PRO A 256 3.21 -14.29 -10.53
CA PRO A 256 1.91 -14.97 -10.68
C PRO A 256 1.98 -16.47 -10.37
N ARG A 257 3.15 -17.12 -10.48
CA ARG A 257 3.32 -18.55 -10.19
C ARG A 257 3.12 -18.86 -8.71
N VAL A 258 3.43 -17.90 -7.83
CA VAL A 258 3.19 -18.01 -6.38
C VAL A 258 1.68 -18.03 -6.10
N PHE A 259 0.90 -17.17 -6.76
CA PHE A 259 -0.56 -17.14 -6.61
C PHE A 259 -1.25 -18.37 -7.22
N GLN A 260 -0.73 -18.90 -8.34
CA GLN A 260 -1.17 -20.17 -8.92
C GLN A 260 -1.00 -21.37 -7.95
N LYS A 261 0.01 -21.34 -7.08
CA LYS A 261 0.20 -22.35 -6.02
C LYS A 261 -0.55 -22.03 -4.72
N LEU A 262 -0.81 -20.75 -4.43
CA LEU A 262 -1.59 -20.31 -3.28
C LEU A 262 -3.06 -20.72 -3.40
N SER A 263 -3.68 -20.50 -4.57
CA SER A 263 -5.10 -20.73 -4.82
C SER A 263 -5.54 -22.15 -4.42
N PRO A 264 -4.95 -23.26 -4.92
CA PRO A 264 -5.31 -24.60 -4.45
C PRO A 264 -5.00 -24.81 -2.96
N ALA A 265 -3.88 -24.29 -2.43
CA ALA A 265 -3.52 -24.47 -1.02
C ALA A 265 -4.55 -23.84 -0.05
N LEU A 266 -5.25 -22.79 -0.48
CA LEU A 266 -6.32 -22.14 0.29
C LEU A 266 -7.72 -22.71 -0.01
N LEU A 267 -7.99 -23.11 -1.26
CA LEU A 267 -9.33 -23.45 -1.75
C LEU A 267 -9.63 -24.95 -1.84
N GLU A 268 -8.63 -25.84 -1.82
CA GLU A 268 -8.86 -27.29 -1.95
C GLU A 268 -9.69 -27.86 -0.79
N SER A 269 -10.98 -28.09 -1.07
CA SER A 269 -11.79 -29.05 -0.34
C SER A 269 -11.17 -30.44 -0.45
N ARG A 270 -10.89 -31.08 0.69
CA ARG A 270 -10.54 -32.51 0.72
C ARG A 270 -11.63 -33.30 -0.05
N PRO A 271 -11.28 -34.22 -0.96
CA PRO A 271 -12.23 -34.82 -1.89
C PRO A 271 -13.12 -35.88 -1.21
N ASP A 272 -14.10 -35.41 -0.43
CA ASP A 272 -15.12 -36.21 0.24
C ASP A 272 -16.55 -35.74 -0.17
N GLY A 273 -16.74 -35.37 -1.44
CA GLY A 273 -18.03 -34.95 -1.99
C GLY A 273 -18.09 -34.98 -3.54
N PRO A 274 -19.28 -35.17 -4.15
CA PRO A 274 -19.43 -35.23 -5.61
C PRO A 274 -19.17 -33.86 -6.27
N PRO A 275 -18.72 -33.86 -7.55
CA PRO A 275 -18.24 -32.64 -8.20
C PRO A 275 -19.34 -31.58 -8.37
N PRO A 276 -19.03 -30.29 -8.16
CA PRO A 276 -19.96 -29.20 -8.45
C PRO A 276 -20.23 -29.10 -9.96
N GLN A 277 -21.47 -28.83 -10.32
CA GLN A 277 -21.87 -28.67 -11.72
C GLN A 277 -21.28 -27.40 -12.32
N THR A 278 -20.80 -27.48 -13.56
CA THR A 278 -20.15 -26.37 -14.28
C THR A 278 -21.07 -25.15 -14.42
N PRO A 279 -20.62 -23.95 -14.04
CA PRO A 279 -21.40 -22.73 -14.25
C PRO A 279 -21.40 -22.33 -15.74
N THR A 280 -22.59 -22.04 -16.27
CA THR A 280 -22.77 -21.53 -17.63
C THR A 280 -22.39 -20.04 -17.70
N LEU A 281 -21.55 -19.69 -18.68
CA LEU A 281 -21.13 -18.31 -18.93
C LEU A 281 -22.33 -17.45 -19.38
N SER A 282 -22.50 -16.30 -18.73
CA SER A 282 -23.43 -15.23 -19.14
C SER A 282 -22.65 -13.93 -19.34
N PRO A 283 -23.06 -13.04 -20.26
CA PRO A 283 -22.33 -11.81 -20.58
C PRO A 283 -22.31 -10.82 -19.40
N PRO A 284 -21.30 -9.92 -19.33
CA PRO A 284 -21.11 -9.02 -18.20
C PRO A 284 -22.24 -7.99 -18.10
N GLN A 285 -22.79 -7.84 -16.89
CA GLN A 285 -23.73 -6.77 -16.53
C GLN A 285 -23.09 -5.83 -15.50
N PRO A 286 -23.48 -4.54 -15.47
CA PRO A 286 -22.99 -3.61 -14.45
C PRO A 286 -23.37 -4.06 -13.03
N PRO A 287 -22.56 -3.75 -12.01
CA PRO A 287 -22.69 -4.34 -10.67
C PRO A 287 -23.92 -3.81 -9.91
N THR A 288 -25.03 -4.55 -9.96
CA THR A 288 -26.16 -4.38 -9.05
C THR A 288 -25.93 -5.22 -7.78
N TRP A 289 -25.46 -4.58 -6.71
CA TRP A 289 -25.03 -5.25 -5.47
C TRP A 289 -26.19 -5.78 -4.57
N ALA A 290 -27.43 -5.75 -5.07
CA ALA A 290 -28.62 -6.13 -4.32
C ALA A 290 -29.11 -7.53 -4.71
N GLY A 291 -28.96 -8.51 -3.81
CA GLY A 291 -29.78 -9.73 -3.83
C GLY A 291 -29.09 -11.08 -4.05
N LYS A 292 -27.76 -11.14 -4.25
CA LYS A 292 -27.06 -12.43 -4.16
C LYS A 292 -26.90 -12.84 -2.70
N THR A 293 -27.68 -13.83 -2.27
CA THR A 293 -27.41 -14.58 -1.03
C THR A 293 -25.98 -15.11 -1.09
N PRO A 294 -25.17 -14.99 0.00
CA PRO A 294 -23.82 -15.55 0.00
C PRO A 294 -23.89 -17.06 -0.29
N PRO A 295 -22.91 -17.64 -0.99
CA PRO A 295 -22.85 -19.08 -1.17
C PRO A 295 -22.84 -19.77 0.20
N PRO A 296 -23.59 -20.88 0.38
CA PRO A 296 -23.68 -21.55 1.67
C PRO A 296 -22.28 -21.88 2.19
N HIS A 297 -21.99 -21.48 3.44
CA HIS A 297 -20.65 -21.45 4.04
C HIS A 297 -19.78 -22.62 3.54
N THR A 298 -18.84 -22.31 2.65
CA THR A 298 -17.98 -23.32 2.05
C THR A 298 -17.18 -23.98 3.17
N ASN A 299 -17.18 -25.31 3.19
CA ASN A 299 -16.57 -26.10 4.26
C ASN A 299 -15.05 -25.89 4.25
N THR A 300 -14.57 -24.88 4.98
CA THR A 300 -13.21 -24.35 4.83
C THR A 300 -12.19 -25.46 5.09
N ALA A 301 -11.42 -25.77 4.07
CA ALA A 301 -10.48 -26.89 4.06
C ALA A 301 -9.04 -26.38 3.94
N GLY A 302 -8.09 -27.31 3.92
CA GLY A 302 -6.67 -27.00 3.75
C GLY A 302 -6.14 -26.00 4.77
N VAL A 303 -5.34 -25.05 4.26
CA VAL A 303 -4.54 -24.10 5.03
C VAL A 303 -5.41 -23.14 5.87
N VAL A 304 -6.55 -22.68 5.32
CA VAL A 304 -7.39 -21.62 5.90
C VAL A 304 -8.01 -22.03 7.24
N ARG A 305 -8.38 -23.30 7.40
CA ARG A 305 -8.96 -23.82 8.66
C ARG A 305 -8.05 -23.60 9.88
N SER A 306 -6.73 -23.57 9.66
CA SER A 306 -5.72 -23.30 10.70
C SER A 306 -5.39 -21.82 10.88
N ALA A 307 -5.82 -20.95 9.96
CA ALA A 307 -5.41 -19.56 9.92
C ALA A 307 -5.93 -18.77 11.12
N THR A 308 -5.08 -17.88 11.62
CA THR A 308 -5.41 -16.85 12.63
C THR A 308 -5.84 -15.57 11.91
N ALA A 309 -6.44 -14.61 12.64
CA ALA A 309 -6.80 -13.31 12.08
C ALA A 309 -5.57 -12.59 11.49
N GLN A 310 -4.44 -12.59 12.22
CA GLN A 310 -3.14 -12.07 11.77
C GLN A 310 -2.65 -12.75 10.49
N THR A 311 -2.89 -14.05 10.32
CA THR A 311 -2.50 -14.80 9.13
C THR A 311 -3.36 -14.40 7.93
N CYS A 312 -4.68 -14.29 8.10
CA CYS A 312 -5.60 -13.85 7.07
C CYS A 312 -5.35 -12.40 6.64
N CYS A 313 -5.18 -11.48 7.60
CA CYS A 313 -4.94 -10.07 7.29
C CYS A 313 -3.59 -9.85 6.58
N ASN A 314 -2.56 -10.67 6.87
CA ASN A 314 -1.27 -10.61 6.17
C ASN A 314 -1.37 -11.10 4.72
N LEU A 315 -2.19 -12.13 4.44
CA LEU A 315 -2.48 -12.59 3.08
C LEU A 315 -3.28 -11.54 2.31
N LEU A 316 -4.34 -10.98 2.91
CA LEU A 316 -5.13 -9.90 2.32
C LEU A 316 -4.26 -8.65 2.06
N PHE A 317 -3.44 -8.22 3.02
CA PHE A 317 -2.48 -7.13 2.85
C PHE A 317 -1.54 -7.37 1.68
N ALA A 318 -1.00 -8.59 1.55
CA ALA A 318 -0.13 -8.94 0.43
C ALA A 318 -0.86 -8.87 -0.91
N MET A 319 -2.10 -9.34 -0.99
CA MET A 319 -2.94 -9.22 -2.18
C MET A 319 -3.20 -7.76 -2.56
N GLY A 320 -3.56 -6.90 -1.59
CA GLY A 320 -3.75 -5.47 -1.81
C GLY A 320 -2.47 -4.75 -2.26
N ALA A 321 -1.35 -4.99 -1.57
CA ALA A 321 -0.06 -4.38 -1.90
C ALA A 321 0.47 -4.81 -3.28
N LEU A 322 0.33 -6.10 -3.62
CA LEU A 322 0.75 -6.65 -4.92
C LEU A 322 -0.28 -6.45 -6.03
N ARG A 323 -1.42 -5.81 -5.73
CA ARG A 323 -2.56 -5.58 -6.64
C ARG A 323 -3.03 -6.87 -7.31
N HIS A 324 -3.24 -7.92 -6.52
CA HIS A 324 -3.73 -9.23 -7.00
C HIS A 324 -5.12 -9.51 -6.44
N LEU A 325 -6.14 -9.47 -7.30
CA LEU A 325 -7.53 -9.73 -6.93
C LEU A 325 -7.96 -11.16 -7.34
N ASP A 326 -8.05 -12.05 -6.37
CA ASP A 326 -8.80 -13.30 -6.47
C ASP A 326 -9.93 -13.25 -5.44
N GLU A 327 -11.16 -13.05 -5.93
CA GLU A 327 -12.35 -12.88 -5.11
C GLU A 327 -12.63 -14.09 -4.21
N GLN A 328 -12.37 -15.31 -4.69
CA GLN A 328 -12.63 -16.53 -3.92
C GLN A 328 -11.64 -16.64 -2.75
N ILE A 329 -10.38 -16.29 -2.99
CA ILE A 329 -9.38 -16.22 -1.92
C ILE A 329 -9.74 -15.13 -0.90
N VAL A 330 -10.16 -13.94 -1.36
CA VAL A 330 -10.55 -12.85 -0.46
C VAL A 330 -11.75 -13.24 0.40
N ASP A 331 -12.82 -13.80 -0.20
CA ASP A 331 -14.01 -14.25 0.51
C ASP A 331 -13.69 -15.33 1.54
N VAL A 332 -12.90 -16.36 1.18
CA VAL A 332 -12.51 -17.44 2.09
C VAL A 332 -11.66 -16.91 3.26
N LEU A 333 -10.79 -15.92 3.03
CA LEU A 333 -10.04 -15.27 4.10
C LEU A 333 -10.91 -14.38 4.99
N LEU A 334 -11.87 -13.64 4.41
CA LEU A 334 -12.82 -12.81 5.17
C LEU A 334 -13.76 -13.68 6.03
N ALA A 335 -14.36 -14.72 5.46
CA ALA A 335 -15.20 -15.67 6.21
C ALA A 335 -14.43 -16.26 7.41
N ARG A 336 -13.17 -16.65 7.19
CA ARG A 336 -12.32 -17.14 8.28
C ARG A 336 -12.02 -16.05 9.32
N MET A 337 -11.86 -14.79 8.92
CA MET A 337 -11.71 -13.69 9.88
C MET A 337 -12.99 -13.46 10.70
N VAL A 338 -14.18 -13.57 10.11
CA VAL A 338 -15.46 -13.50 10.84
C VAL A 338 -15.50 -14.58 11.93
N GLU A 339 -15.19 -15.84 11.59
CA GLU A 339 -15.11 -16.94 12.58
C GLU A 339 -14.15 -16.63 13.75
N VAL A 340 -12.96 -16.09 13.43
CA VAL A 340 -11.92 -15.81 14.44
C VAL A 340 -12.30 -14.62 15.32
N VAL A 341 -12.89 -13.56 14.75
CA VAL A 341 -13.42 -12.39 15.47
C VAL A 341 -14.58 -12.79 16.40
N VAL A 342 -15.59 -13.52 15.89
CA VAL A 342 -16.73 -14.00 16.70
C VAL A 342 -16.28 -14.88 17.86
N SER A 343 -15.17 -15.62 17.69
CA SER A 343 -14.58 -16.42 18.78
C SER A 343 -13.69 -15.63 19.77
N GLY A 344 -13.58 -14.30 19.65
CA GLY A 344 -12.77 -13.45 20.53
C GLY A 344 -11.25 -13.66 20.40
N ARG A 345 -10.77 -14.07 19.21
CA ARG A 345 -9.36 -14.44 18.95
C ARG A 345 -8.69 -13.60 17.85
N ALA A 346 -9.23 -12.42 17.58
CA ALA A 346 -8.68 -11.46 16.62
C ALA A 346 -8.23 -10.19 17.33
N ALA A 347 -7.12 -9.59 16.89
CA ALA A 347 -6.78 -8.24 17.30
C ALA A 347 -7.48 -7.23 16.38
N VAL A 348 -7.84 -6.06 16.90
CA VAL A 348 -8.47 -4.98 16.08
C VAL A 348 -7.56 -4.54 14.93
N VAL A 349 -6.23 -4.67 15.08
CA VAL A 349 -5.26 -4.41 14.00
C VAL A 349 -5.41 -5.37 12.82
N ASP A 350 -5.75 -6.63 13.06
CA ASP A 350 -5.95 -7.61 11.99
C ASP A 350 -7.15 -7.22 11.14
N VAL A 351 -8.25 -6.85 11.79
CA VAL A 351 -9.48 -6.36 11.14
C VAL A 351 -9.19 -5.08 10.34
N ALA A 352 -8.50 -4.10 10.94
CA ALA A 352 -8.15 -2.85 10.26
C ALA A 352 -7.29 -3.08 9.00
N LEU A 353 -6.34 -4.01 9.05
CA LEU A 353 -5.52 -4.38 7.89
C LEU A 353 -6.32 -5.10 6.80
N ALA A 354 -7.28 -5.97 7.16
CA ALA A 354 -8.16 -6.62 6.20
C ALA A 354 -9.09 -5.62 5.49
N VAL A 355 -9.69 -4.67 6.23
CA VAL A 355 -10.53 -3.61 5.66
C VAL A 355 -9.70 -2.73 4.71
N ARG A 356 -8.45 -2.41 5.07
CA ARG A 356 -7.51 -1.68 4.19
C ARG A 356 -7.13 -2.46 2.93
N ALA A 357 -6.94 -3.76 3.03
CA ALA A 357 -6.68 -4.62 1.88
C ALA A 357 -7.89 -4.67 0.92
N CYS A 358 -9.10 -4.85 1.44
CA CYS A 358 -10.33 -4.77 0.66
C CYS A 358 -10.50 -3.42 -0.05
N ALA A 359 -10.20 -2.32 0.65
CA ALA A 359 -10.15 -1.00 0.04
C ALA A 359 -9.13 -0.93 -1.10
N GLN A 360 -7.87 -1.34 -0.90
CA GLN A 360 -6.85 -1.36 -1.95
C GLN A 360 -7.26 -2.18 -3.17
N LEU A 361 -7.89 -3.34 -2.96
CA LEU A 361 -8.40 -4.22 -4.02
C LEU A 361 -9.66 -3.70 -4.72
N ASN A 362 -10.25 -2.58 -4.27
CA ASN A 362 -11.55 -2.08 -4.70
C ASN A 362 -12.65 -3.16 -4.63
N TYR A 363 -12.63 -3.96 -3.56
CA TYR A 363 -13.46 -5.16 -3.43
C TYR A 363 -14.24 -5.16 -2.11
N ARG A 364 -15.56 -5.40 -2.21
CA ARG A 364 -16.48 -5.33 -1.07
C ARG A 364 -17.44 -6.53 -1.02
N SER A 365 -17.01 -7.59 -0.34
CA SER A 365 -17.88 -8.72 -0.02
C SER A 365 -18.88 -8.40 1.10
N PRO A 366 -20.09 -9.00 1.13
CA PRO A 366 -20.96 -8.98 2.32
C PRO A 366 -20.27 -9.46 3.59
N LEU A 367 -19.29 -10.37 3.46
CA LEU A 367 -18.45 -10.86 4.56
C LEU A 367 -17.61 -9.75 5.21
N LEU A 368 -17.30 -8.67 4.49
CA LEU A 368 -16.63 -7.50 5.05
C LEU A 368 -17.56 -6.71 5.97
N ASP A 369 -18.85 -6.58 5.61
CA ASP A 369 -19.83 -5.93 6.47
C ASP A 369 -20.09 -6.79 7.73
N GLU A 370 -20.17 -8.12 7.60
CA GLU A 370 -20.25 -9.06 8.73
C GLU A 370 -19.02 -8.98 9.65
N LEU A 371 -17.81 -8.87 9.07
CA LEU A 371 -16.56 -8.73 9.81
C LEU A 371 -16.53 -7.44 10.64
N LEU A 372 -17.00 -6.33 10.08
CA LEU A 372 -17.08 -5.05 10.77
C LEU A 372 -18.12 -5.07 11.90
N ASP A 373 -19.31 -5.66 11.67
CA ASP A 373 -20.34 -5.80 12.69
C ASP A 373 -19.86 -6.67 13.86
N ALA A 374 -19.21 -7.81 13.56
CA ALA A 374 -18.65 -8.71 14.57
C ALA A 374 -17.50 -8.06 15.37
N ALA A 375 -16.66 -7.26 14.71
CA ALA A 375 -15.54 -6.58 15.36
C ALA A 375 -15.95 -5.30 16.12
N LEU A 376 -17.13 -4.74 15.85
CA LEU A 376 -17.57 -3.44 16.38
C LEU A 376 -17.42 -3.27 17.91
N PRO A 377 -17.73 -4.26 18.77
CA PRO A 377 -17.54 -4.12 20.21
C PRO A 377 -16.06 -3.97 20.60
N ASP A 378 -15.18 -4.80 20.04
CA ASP A 378 -13.74 -4.75 20.30
C ASP A 378 -13.10 -3.51 19.69
N MET A 379 -13.53 -3.09 18.49
CA MET A 379 -13.11 -1.82 17.90
C MET A 379 -13.47 -0.64 18.80
N LYS A 380 -14.65 -0.65 19.44
CA LYS A 380 -15.06 0.39 20.39
C LYS A 380 -14.26 0.37 21.70
N ALA A 381 -13.80 -0.80 22.14
CA ALA A 381 -13.01 -0.96 23.35
C ALA A 381 -11.51 -0.66 23.13
N GLN A 382 -10.97 -0.97 21.95
CA GLN A 382 -9.53 -1.05 21.68
C GLN A 382 -9.03 -0.08 20.59
N ALA A 383 -9.77 0.98 20.23
CA ALA A 383 -9.33 1.97 19.25
C ALA A 383 -8.70 3.25 19.84
N PRO A 384 -7.37 3.28 20.08
CA PRO A 384 -6.60 4.53 20.09
C PRO A 384 -5.93 4.77 18.72
N ARG A 385 -6.06 6.01 18.23
CA ARG A 385 -5.31 6.62 17.11
C ARG A 385 -5.17 5.76 15.83
N LEU A 386 -4.06 5.04 15.66
CA LEU A 386 -3.57 4.51 14.37
C LEU A 386 -4.56 3.58 13.64
N MET A 387 -5.38 2.85 14.40
CA MET A 387 -6.45 1.99 13.88
C MET A 387 -7.53 2.79 13.14
N SER A 388 -7.92 3.95 13.68
CA SER A 388 -9.11 4.66 13.24
C SER A 388 -8.95 5.34 11.88
N TYR A 389 -7.73 5.80 11.56
CA TYR A 389 -7.46 6.53 10.33
C TYR A 389 -7.54 5.64 9.09
N ASN A 390 -6.81 4.52 9.14
CA ASN A 390 -6.78 3.51 8.09
C ASN A 390 -8.18 2.95 7.82
N VAL A 391 -8.98 2.69 8.86
CA VAL A 391 -10.36 2.20 8.70
C VAL A 391 -11.27 3.27 8.09
N LEU A 392 -11.27 4.53 8.59
CA LEU A 392 -12.11 5.59 8.02
C LEU A 392 -11.82 5.86 6.54
N TRP A 393 -10.55 5.89 6.15
CA TRP A 393 -10.13 6.05 4.75
C TRP A 393 -10.48 4.82 3.89
N SER A 394 -10.37 3.63 4.45
CA SER A 394 -10.78 2.40 3.74
C SER A 394 -12.29 2.36 3.52
N MET A 395 -13.09 2.77 4.52
CA MET A 395 -14.54 2.91 4.40
C MET A 395 -14.95 4.01 3.41
N LEU A 396 -14.17 5.09 3.29
CA LEU A 396 -14.33 6.12 2.25
C LEU A 396 -14.14 5.53 0.84
N ILE A 397 -13.03 4.80 0.63
CA ILE A 397 -12.74 4.13 -0.65
C ILE A 397 -13.80 3.07 -0.98
N LEU A 398 -14.32 2.34 0.00
CA LEU A 398 -15.36 1.33 -0.20
C LEU A 398 -16.78 1.92 -0.29
N GLY A 399 -16.94 3.24 -0.16
CA GLY A 399 -18.23 3.94 -0.24
C GLY A 399 -19.14 3.77 0.98
N MET A 400 -18.64 3.20 2.08
CA MET A 400 -19.41 2.73 3.23
C MET A 400 -19.82 3.83 4.21
N LEU A 401 -19.25 5.04 4.10
CA LEU A 401 -19.44 6.11 5.09
C LEU A 401 -20.89 6.59 5.24
N GLY A 402 -21.63 6.68 4.14
CA GLY A 402 -23.02 7.17 4.16
C GLY A 402 -24.04 6.12 4.61
N GLU A 403 -23.62 4.88 4.89
CA GLU A 403 -24.56 3.78 5.10
C GLU A 403 -25.06 3.71 6.56
N PRO A 404 -26.38 3.56 6.79
CA PRO A 404 -26.95 3.46 8.12
C PRO A 404 -26.33 2.37 9.01
N ARG A 405 -26.00 1.20 8.43
CA ARG A 405 -25.36 0.06 9.12
C ARG A 405 -24.04 0.46 9.77
N HIS A 406 -23.25 1.27 9.07
CA HIS A 406 -21.88 1.61 9.45
C HIS A 406 -21.75 2.87 10.32
N GLN A 407 -22.84 3.64 10.48
CA GLN A 407 -22.86 4.85 11.33
C GLN A 407 -22.32 4.66 12.75
N PRO A 408 -22.64 3.58 13.49
CA PRO A 408 -22.15 3.40 14.86
C PRO A 408 -20.64 3.19 14.94
N LEU A 409 -20.02 2.71 13.85
CA LEU A 409 -18.57 2.59 13.71
C LEU A 409 -17.98 3.94 13.31
N VAL A 410 -18.45 4.55 12.22
CA VAL A 410 -17.94 5.84 11.70
C VAL A 410 -17.93 6.91 12.81
N ARG A 411 -19.05 7.09 13.52
CA ARG A 411 -19.16 8.05 14.63
C ARG A 411 -18.15 7.76 15.76
N HIS A 412 -17.90 6.50 16.08
CA HIS A 412 -16.93 6.13 17.10
C HIS A 412 -15.49 6.40 16.63
N LEU A 413 -15.16 6.05 15.39
CA LEU A 413 -13.84 6.31 14.82
C LEU A 413 -13.57 7.82 14.74
N VAL A 414 -14.51 8.63 14.25
CA VAL A 414 -14.44 10.10 14.24
C VAL A 414 -14.25 10.67 15.64
N TYR A 415 -14.99 10.17 16.63
CA TYR A 415 -14.78 10.54 18.03
C TYR A 415 -13.36 10.21 18.51
N CYS A 416 -12.80 9.04 18.18
CA CYS A 416 -11.43 8.67 18.53
C CYS A 416 -10.37 9.50 17.79
N VAL A 417 -10.59 9.87 16.53
CA VAL A 417 -9.73 10.83 15.81
C VAL A 417 -9.76 12.21 16.47
N ASN A 418 -10.95 12.69 16.83
CA ASN A 418 -11.14 14.01 17.43
C ASN A 418 -10.59 14.11 18.86
N ARG A 419 -10.82 13.08 19.68
CA ARG A 419 -10.41 13.02 21.10
C ARG A 419 -8.92 12.73 21.25
N TYR A 420 -8.40 11.81 20.44
CA TYR A 420 -7.00 11.37 20.57
C TYR A 420 -6.14 11.90 19.43
N GLY A 421 -6.55 11.75 18.18
CA GLY A 421 -5.69 12.04 17.03
C GLY A 421 -5.05 13.43 17.01
N THR A 422 -5.83 14.48 17.27
CA THR A 422 -5.45 15.89 17.12
C THR A 422 -4.19 16.32 17.90
N THR A 423 -3.97 15.83 19.13
CA THR A 423 -2.86 16.36 19.97
C THR A 423 -1.45 15.92 19.55
N THR A 424 -1.31 15.03 18.56
CA THR A 424 -0.03 14.68 17.92
C THR A 424 0.18 15.28 16.54
N TRP A 425 -0.69 16.17 16.07
CA TRP A 425 -0.54 16.85 14.76
C TRP A 425 0.49 18.00 14.79
N LYS A 426 1.51 17.88 15.64
CA LYS A 426 2.63 18.83 15.65
C LYS A 426 3.49 18.57 14.41
N SER A 427 3.67 19.60 13.58
CA SER A 427 4.44 19.49 12.34
C SER A 427 5.88 19.06 12.66
N PRO A 428 6.48 18.10 11.93
CA PRO A 428 7.81 17.58 12.21
C PRO A 428 8.92 18.65 12.17
N SER A 429 8.67 19.82 11.56
CA SER A 429 9.55 20.99 11.56
C SER A 429 9.66 21.72 12.91
N THR A 430 8.84 21.38 13.92
CA THR A 430 8.86 22.05 15.25
C THR A 430 9.76 21.37 16.29
N VAL A 431 10.52 20.33 15.91
CA VAL A 431 11.49 19.66 16.80
C VAL A 431 12.89 20.23 16.58
N SER A 432 13.13 21.45 17.06
CA SER A 432 14.40 22.17 16.91
C SER A 432 15.10 22.51 18.24
N GLU A 433 14.62 22.01 19.39
CA GLU A 433 15.30 22.13 20.69
C GLU A 433 15.80 20.78 21.22
N PRO A 434 17.05 20.69 21.74
CA PRO A 434 17.58 19.49 22.35
C PRO A 434 17.02 19.32 23.78
N MET A 435 16.03 18.43 23.95
CA MET A 435 15.50 18.11 25.29
C MET A 435 16.55 17.43 26.19
N SER A 436 16.71 17.97 27.40
CA SER A 436 17.63 17.47 28.43
C SER A 436 17.21 16.11 28.99
N MET A 437 18.14 15.16 29.08
CA MET A 437 17.89 13.76 29.46
C MET A 437 17.54 13.50 30.94
N SER A 438 17.48 14.52 31.81
CA SER A 438 17.66 14.30 33.25
C SER A 438 16.39 13.95 34.08
N SER A 439 15.19 13.81 33.49
CA SER A 439 13.97 13.63 34.30
C SER A 439 12.86 12.78 33.67
N MET A 440 13.01 11.44 33.71
CA MET A 440 11.86 10.51 33.80
C MET A 440 12.22 9.29 34.65
N ARG A 441 11.53 9.11 35.79
CA ARG A 441 11.47 7.85 36.55
C ARG A 441 10.02 7.52 36.89
N SER A 442 9.73 6.22 36.93
CA SER A 442 8.50 5.54 37.37
C SER A 442 7.27 5.56 36.44
N THR A 443 6.73 4.35 36.25
CA THR A 443 5.62 3.91 35.37
C THR A 443 5.86 3.96 33.84
N PRO A 444 5.60 2.86 33.10
CA PRO A 444 5.78 2.81 31.64
C PRO A 444 4.56 3.39 30.92
N SER A 445 4.65 4.66 30.53
CA SER A 445 3.68 5.30 29.64
C SER A 445 4.00 5.00 28.17
N PRO A 446 3.02 4.76 27.28
CA PRO A 446 3.27 4.54 25.85
C PRO A 446 3.67 5.86 25.16
N SER A 447 4.95 6.21 25.30
CA SER A 447 5.51 7.50 24.88
C SER A 447 6.84 7.35 24.14
N GLY A 448 6.84 6.50 23.11
CA GLY A 448 7.63 6.80 21.92
C GLY A 448 6.83 7.81 21.09
N HIS A 449 7.29 9.06 20.98
CA HIS A 449 6.64 10.08 20.17
C HIS A 449 6.91 9.85 18.67
N GLU A 450 6.32 8.79 18.11
CA GLU A 450 6.14 8.68 16.68
C GLU A 450 5.04 9.66 16.27
N GLY A 451 5.44 10.74 15.57
CA GLY A 451 4.49 11.54 14.81
C GLY A 451 3.78 10.65 13.79
N LEU A 452 2.52 10.96 13.48
CA LEU A 452 1.77 10.22 12.46
C LEU A 452 2.58 10.21 11.16
N ALA A 453 2.69 9.05 10.51
CA ALA A 453 3.29 8.97 9.21
C ALA A 453 2.54 9.95 8.29
N TYR A 454 3.29 10.71 7.49
CA TYR A 454 2.71 11.76 6.65
C TYR A 454 1.54 11.23 5.78
N ASP A 455 1.63 9.98 5.33
CA ASP A 455 0.60 9.33 4.53
C ASP A 455 -0.72 9.15 5.32
N ASP A 456 -0.67 8.76 6.60
CA ASP A 456 -1.86 8.64 7.47
C ASP A 456 -2.57 10.01 7.65
N LEU A 457 -1.79 11.10 7.72
CA LEU A 457 -2.33 12.46 7.75
C LEU A 457 -3.03 12.82 6.43
N THR A 458 -2.46 12.43 5.27
CA THR A 458 -3.11 12.68 3.98
C THR A 458 -4.45 11.95 3.84
N GLN A 459 -4.55 10.72 4.39
CA GLN A 459 -5.78 9.93 4.40
C GLN A 459 -6.89 10.58 5.25
N LEU A 460 -6.52 11.20 6.39
CA LEU A 460 -7.47 11.91 7.25
C LEU A 460 -7.97 13.21 6.66
N VAL A 461 -7.08 13.97 6.01
CA VAL A 461 -7.45 15.19 5.30
C VAL A 461 -8.38 14.86 4.14
N GLN A 462 -8.07 13.82 3.37
CA GLN A 462 -8.95 13.31 2.32
C GLN A 462 -10.32 12.90 2.88
N TYR A 463 -10.38 12.15 3.98
CA TYR A 463 -11.62 11.80 4.67
C TYR A 463 -12.45 13.04 5.06
N HIS A 464 -11.83 14.06 5.68
CA HIS A 464 -12.54 15.26 6.15
C HIS A 464 -13.15 16.09 5.02
N LEU A 465 -12.42 16.27 3.91
CA LEU A 465 -12.90 17.04 2.77
C LEU A 465 -14.07 16.33 2.08
N GLU A 466 -13.99 15.00 2.03
CA GLU A 466 -14.88 14.16 1.23
C GLU A 466 -16.16 13.74 1.96
N SER A 467 -16.11 13.54 3.27
CA SER A 467 -17.34 13.41 4.07
C SER A 467 -18.22 14.65 3.91
N ARG A 468 -17.62 15.84 4.05
CA ARG A 468 -18.32 17.12 3.88
C ARG A 468 -18.86 17.31 2.45
N TYR A 469 -18.11 16.92 1.42
CA TYR A 469 -18.62 16.96 0.04
C TYR A 469 -19.81 16.03 -0.20
N LEU A 470 -19.79 14.84 0.41
CA LEU A 470 -20.91 13.89 0.38
C LEU A 470 -22.13 14.35 1.21
N GLY A 471 -22.10 15.54 1.82
CA GLY A 471 -23.13 16.02 2.74
C GLY A 471 -23.09 15.33 4.11
N LEU A 472 -22.13 14.44 4.33
CA LEU A 472 -21.92 13.71 5.59
C LEU A 472 -21.22 14.66 6.57
N THR A 473 -22.02 15.43 7.29
CA THR A 473 -21.60 16.53 8.17
C THR A 473 -22.17 16.37 9.58
N GLY A 474 -21.70 17.18 10.53
CA GLY A 474 -22.06 17.10 11.95
C GLY A 474 -21.21 16.10 12.73
N GLU A 475 -21.49 15.94 14.03
CA GLU A 475 -20.63 15.19 14.97
C GLU A 475 -20.32 13.73 14.61
N ALA A 476 -21.09 13.12 13.70
CA ALA A 476 -20.85 11.75 13.24
C ALA A 476 -19.71 11.64 12.22
N TYR A 477 -19.35 12.74 11.55
CA TYR A 477 -18.45 12.76 10.38
C TYR A 477 -17.40 13.87 10.44
N ASP A 478 -17.72 14.99 11.06
CA ASP A 478 -16.82 16.13 11.12
C ASP A 478 -15.63 15.80 12.03
N LEU A 479 -14.46 15.63 11.41
CA LEU A 479 -13.22 15.79 12.14
C LEU A 479 -13.19 17.23 12.66
N ARG A 480 -13.01 17.42 13.97
CA ARG A 480 -12.74 18.72 14.57
C ARG A 480 -11.36 19.14 14.06
N PRO A 481 -11.24 20.12 13.16
CA PRO A 481 -9.96 20.47 12.58
C PRO A 481 -9.04 20.94 13.72
N PRO A 482 -7.86 20.33 13.92
CA PRO A 482 -6.90 20.86 14.86
C PRO A 482 -6.44 22.24 14.41
N GLU A 483 -5.95 23.05 15.36
CA GLU A 483 -5.22 24.27 15.02
C GLU A 483 -4.10 23.91 14.03
N GLY A 484 -4.10 24.56 12.86
CA GLY A 484 -3.16 24.25 11.78
C GLY A 484 -3.64 23.19 10.77
N MET A 485 -4.90 22.74 10.78
CA MET A 485 -5.48 21.92 9.70
C MET A 485 -5.23 22.56 8.32
N ASP A 486 -5.44 23.87 8.17
CA ASP A 486 -5.20 24.60 6.91
C ASP A 486 -3.71 24.62 6.51
N VAL A 487 -2.80 24.61 7.51
CA VAL A 487 -1.36 24.53 7.28
C VAL A 487 -0.98 23.12 6.81
N LEU A 488 -1.57 22.07 7.41
CA LEU A 488 -1.37 20.70 6.96
C LEU A 488 -1.97 20.45 5.56
N VAL A 489 -3.18 20.93 5.29
CA VAL A 489 -3.83 20.92 3.97
C VAL A 489 -2.91 21.56 2.93
N ARG A 490 -2.27 22.70 3.26
CA ARG A 490 -1.29 23.38 2.41
C ARG A 490 0.00 22.57 2.23
N GLN A 491 0.59 22.04 3.30
CA GLN A 491 1.78 21.18 3.21
C GLN A 491 1.51 19.92 2.37
N ILE A 492 0.31 19.34 2.48
CA ILE A 492 -0.11 18.19 1.69
C ILE A 492 -0.27 18.56 0.22
N ARG A 493 -0.85 19.72 -0.06
CA ARG A 493 -0.97 20.29 -1.40
C ARG A 493 0.39 20.50 -2.06
N GLU A 494 1.27 21.25 -1.40
CA GLU A 494 2.63 21.57 -1.86
C GLU A 494 3.40 20.28 -2.19
N ARG A 495 3.41 19.31 -1.26
CA ARG A 495 4.11 18.04 -1.48
C ARG A 495 3.43 17.12 -2.50
N ARG A 496 2.10 17.15 -2.66
CA ARG A 496 1.42 16.44 -3.77
C ARG A 496 1.79 17.04 -5.12
N GLN A 497 1.84 18.37 -5.23
CA GLN A 497 2.29 19.07 -6.45
C GLN A 497 3.76 18.78 -6.76
N GLU A 498 4.64 18.77 -5.75
CA GLU A 498 6.04 18.36 -5.91
C GLU A 498 6.20 16.90 -6.38
N LEU A 499 5.40 15.98 -5.83
CA LEU A 499 5.46 14.58 -6.21
C LEU A 499 4.94 14.37 -7.62
N ALA A 500 3.78 14.95 -7.96
CA ALA A 500 3.20 14.99 -9.28
C ALA A 500 4.20 15.45 -10.36
N ALA A 501 4.81 16.63 -10.15
CA ALA A 501 5.83 17.18 -11.04
C ALA A 501 7.09 16.29 -11.19
N LYS A 502 7.39 15.41 -10.22
CA LYS A 502 8.48 14.44 -10.27
C LYS A 502 8.04 13.07 -10.82
N SER A 503 6.75 12.75 -10.82
CA SER A 503 6.18 11.47 -11.24
C SER A 503 5.56 11.47 -12.63
N ALA A 504 5.46 12.64 -13.29
CA ALA A 504 5.01 12.80 -14.67
C ALA A 504 5.67 11.75 -15.58
N THR A 505 4.87 10.78 -16.05
CA THR A 505 5.36 9.67 -16.86
C THR A 505 5.67 10.14 -18.29
N VAL A 506 6.48 9.37 -19.03
CA VAL A 506 6.75 9.65 -20.46
C VAL A 506 5.44 9.72 -21.26
N VAL A 507 4.45 8.88 -20.91
CA VAL A 507 3.11 8.92 -21.54
C VAL A 507 2.35 10.19 -21.17
N HIS A 508 2.36 10.61 -19.90
CA HIS A 508 1.74 11.87 -19.49
C HIS A 508 2.33 13.08 -20.22
N GLN A 509 3.67 13.18 -20.27
CA GLN A 509 4.37 14.23 -21.00
C GLN A 509 4.01 14.24 -22.49
N PHE A 510 3.95 13.05 -23.12
CA PHE A 510 3.53 12.92 -24.52
C PHE A 510 2.07 13.39 -24.71
N VAL A 511 1.14 12.94 -23.85
CA VAL A 511 -0.27 13.33 -23.94
C VAL A 511 -0.45 14.84 -23.78
N VAL A 512 0.28 15.48 -22.86
CA VAL A 512 0.27 16.94 -22.71
C VAL A 512 0.76 17.64 -23.99
N ALA A 513 1.87 17.18 -24.57
CA ALA A 513 2.42 17.75 -25.81
C ALA A 513 1.45 17.58 -27.00
N ALA A 514 0.88 16.38 -27.17
CA ALA A 514 -0.13 16.07 -28.17
C ALA A 514 -1.37 16.99 -28.05
N LEU A 515 -1.87 17.21 -26.83
CA LEU A 515 -3.02 18.11 -26.60
C LEU A 515 -2.68 19.58 -26.85
N GLN A 516 -1.43 20.00 -26.62
CA GLN A 516 -0.96 21.35 -26.97
C GLN A 516 -0.87 21.53 -28.49
N GLU A 517 -0.38 20.54 -29.23
CA GLU A 517 -0.41 20.53 -30.70
C GLU A 517 -1.84 20.59 -31.23
N MET A 518 -2.74 19.72 -30.73
CA MET A 518 -4.17 19.73 -31.08
C MET A 518 -4.85 21.07 -30.78
N SER A 519 -4.42 21.79 -29.73
CA SER A 519 -4.95 23.12 -29.41
C SER A 519 -4.58 24.20 -30.45
N SER A 520 -3.51 23.96 -31.21
CA SER A 520 -3.05 24.83 -32.30
C SER A 520 -3.70 24.49 -33.65
N SER A 521 -4.44 23.37 -33.77
CA SER A 521 -5.11 22.97 -35.01
C SER A 521 -6.25 23.93 -35.39
N PRO A 522 -6.12 24.72 -36.49
CA PRO A 522 -7.07 25.80 -36.80
C PRO A 522 -8.47 25.28 -37.15
N ASN A 523 -8.58 24.04 -37.63
CA ASN A 523 -9.84 23.42 -38.03
C ASN A 523 -10.47 22.53 -36.96
N CYS A 524 -9.79 22.32 -35.83
CA CYS A 524 -10.15 21.34 -34.79
C CYS A 524 -10.37 19.93 -35.36
N VAL A 525 -9.50 19.53 -36.28
CA VAL A 525 -9.43 18.19 -36.88
C VAL A 525 -8.02 17.69 -36.70
N THR A 526 -7.90 16.45 -36.20
CA THR A 526 -6.64 15.77 -35.90
C THR A 526 -6.79 14.31 -36.32
N ALA A 527 -5.86 13.77 -37.12
CA ALA A 527 -5.92 12.41 -37.67
C ALA A 527 -7.30 12.02 -38.26
N GLY A 528 -7.89 12.94 -39.04
CA GLY A 528 -9.22 12.78 -39.65
C GLY A 528 -10.43 12.95 -38.70
N VAL A 529 -10.22 13.08 -37.39
CA VAL A 529 -11.29 13.18 -36.38
C VAL A 529 -11.50 14.62 -35.94
N ARG A 530 -12.75 15.10 -35.96
CA ARG A 530 -13.13 16.44 -35.49
C ARG A 530 -13.37 16.42 -33.98
N HIS A 531 -12.67 17.29 -33.26
CA HIS A 531 -12.77 17.45 -31.79
C HIS A 531 -13.31 18.83 -31.39
N PRO A 532 -13.72 19.07 -30.13
CA PRO A 532 -13.93 20.43 -29.61
C PRO A 532 -12.66 21.27 -29.69
N ARG A 533 -12.81 22.60 -29.78
CA ARG A 533 -11.68 23.52 -29.69
C ARG A 533 -11.11 23.51 -28.28
N ILE A 534 -9.83 23.16 -28.15
CA ILE A 534 -9.09 23.24 -26.90
C ILE A 534 -8.71 24.70 -26.68
N LEU A 535 -9.15 25.29 -25.57
CA LEU A 535 -8.87 26.69 -25.20
C LEU A 535 -7.71 26.79 -24.21
N LYS A 536 -7.51 25.75 -23.40
CA LYS A 536 -6.45 25.67 -22.40
C LYS A 536 -6.12 24.21 -22.11
N VAL A 537 -4.83 23.91 -22.03
CA VAL A 537 -4.27 22.65 -21.51
C VAL A 537 -3.52 22.99 -20.23
N GLU A 538 -3.87 22.35 -19.13
CA GLU A 538 -3.20 22.49 -17.83
C GLU A 538 -2.80 21.09 -17.34
N SER A 539 -1.64 20.94 -16.71
CA SER A 539 -1.13 19.65 -16.21
C SER A 539 -0.90 19.71 -14.70
N GLU A 540 -1.12 18.58 -14.01
CA GLU A 540 -0.97 18.44 -12.56
C GLU A 540 -1.81 19.46 -11.75
N VAL A 541 -3.06 19.65 -12.18
CA VAL A 541 -3.94 20.67 -11.61
C VAL A 541 -4.56 20.17 -10.32
N MET A 542 -4.25 20.86 -9.23
CA MET A 542 -4.94 20.65 -7.96
C MET A 542 -6.39 21.16 -8.04
N VAL A 543 -7.37 20.26 -7.95
CA VAL A 543 -8.78 20.61 -7.83
C VAL A 543 -9.10 20.91 -6.37
N GLU A 544 -9.54 22.14 -6.11
CA GLU A 544 -9.94 22.58 -4.78
C GLU A 544 -11.44 22.36 -4.51
N PRO A 545 -11.84 22.18 -3.23
CA PRO A 545 -10.98 22.07 -2.04
C PRO A 545 -10.40 20.66 -1.73
N GLU A 546 -10.64 19.63 -2.57
CA GLU A 546 -10.46 18.20 -2.19
C GLU A 546 -9.01 17.71 -2.13
N LEU A 547 -8.04 18.53 -2.55
CA LEU A 547 -6.63 18.15 -2.73
C LEU A 547 -6.41 16.98 -3.71
N VAL A 548 -7.32 16.79 -4.68
CA VAL A 548 -7.13 15.84 -5.77
C VAL A 548 -6.33 16.51 -6.88
N VAL A 549 -5.23 15.90 -7.28
CA VAL A 549 -4.50 16.27 -8.49
C VAL A 549 -5.19 15.61 -9.68
N VAL A 550 -5.46 16.41 -10.70
CA VAL A 550 -5.87 15.97 -12.04
C VAL A 550 -4.63 16.00 -12.91
N ASP A 551 -4.29 14.86 -13.53
CA ASP A 551 -3.07 14.73 -14.31
C ASP A 551 -3.05 15.76 -15.47
N ILE A 552 -4.18 15.93 -16.18
CA ILE A 552 -4.38 16.96 -17.21
C ILE A 552 -5.81 17.53 -17.15
N LEU A 553 -5.96 18.84 -17.02
CA LEU A 553 -7.24 19.55 -17.07
C LEU A 553 -7.36 20.38 -18.35
N LEU A 554 -8.38 20.10 -19.14
CA LEU A 554 -8.70 20.83 -20.36
C LEU A 554 -9.86 21.80 -20.14
N THR A 555 -9.75 22.99 -20.73
CA THR A 555 -10.88 23.88 -20.97
C THR A 555 -11.23 23.83 -22.45
N LEU A 556 -12.47 23.43 -22.75
CA LEU A 556 -12.95 23.15 -24.10
C LEU A 556 -14.11 24.09 -24.45
N ALA A 557 -14.13 24.62 -25.66
CA ALA A 557 -15.29 25.35 -26.15
C ALA A 557 -16.43 24.37 -26.49
N HIS A 558 -17.66 24.71 -26.11
CA HIS A 558 -18.82 24.04 -26.73
C HIS A 558 -18.79 24.31 -28.24
N GLN A 559 -18.93 23.25 -29.04
CA GLN A 559 -19.12 23.41 -30.48
C GLN A 559 -20.47 24.07 -30.75
N ASN A 560 -20.43 25.39 -30.95
CA ASN A 560 -21.61 26.14 -31.37
C ASN A 560 -22.01 25.65 -32.78
N PRO A 561 -23.25 25.20 -33.00
CA PRO A 561 -23.67 24.61 -34.28
C PRO A 561 -23.96 25.71 -35.32
N ASN A 562 -22.97 26.57 -35.59
CA ASN A 562 -23.02 27.38 -36.80
C ASN A 562 -22.89 26.43 -37.99
N PRO A 563 -23.91 26.34 -38.87
CA PRO A 563 -23.80 25.52 -40.06
C PRO A 563 -22.63 26.05 -40.90
N ILE A 564 -21.91 25.13 -41.54
CA ILE A 564 -20.89 25.45 -42.55
C ILE A 564 -21.51 26.49 -43.49
N PRO A 565 -20.88 27.66 -43.70
CA PRO A 565 -21.43 28.67 -44.59
C PRO A 565 -21.56 28.04 -45.98
N LYS A 566 -22.81 27.93 -46.48
CA LYS A 566 -23.17 27.21 -47.72
C LYS A 566 -22.56 27.82 -49.01
N ASN A 567 -21.75 28.87 -48.89
CA ASN A 567 -21.19 29.66 -49.98
C ASN A 567 -19.74 29.28 -50.33
N SER A 568 -19.38 28.00 -50.17
CA SER A 568 -18.14 27.41 -50.70
C SER A 568 -18.43 26.23 -51.63
N ILE A 569 -19.42 26.39 -52.51
CA ILE A 569 -19.55 25.58 -53.72
C ILE A 569 -18.57 26.19 -54.75
N PRO A 570 -17.55 25.47 -55.23
CA PRO A 570 -16.72 25.93 -56.34
C PRO A 570 -17.59 26.02 -57.60
N ASN A 571 -17.48 27.12 -58.35
CA ASN A 571 -18.12 27.21 -59.66
C ASN A 571 -17.63 26.08 -60.58
N PRO A 572 -18.51 25.48 -61.41
CA PRO A 572 -18.12 24.40 -62.30
C PRO A 572 -17.14 24.89 -63.37
N ILE A 573 -16.01 24.19 -63.49
CA ILE A 573 -15.01 24.43 -64.53
C ILE A 573 -15.62 24.15 -65.91
N PRO A 574 -15.49 25.05 -66.91
CA PRO A 574 -15.98 24.80 -68.26
C PRO A 574 -15.13 23.74 -68.97
N LYS A 575 -15.80 22.79 -69.62
CA LYS A 575 -15.16 21.78 -70.48
C LYS A 575 -14.75 22.42 -71.82
N ASN A 576 -13.48 22.32 -72.20
CA ASN A 576 -13.01 21.80 -73.50
C ASN A 576 -11.56 22.21 -73.81
N SER A 577 -10.67 21.23 -73.96
CA SER A 577 -9.98 20.92 -75.23
C SER A 577 -9.13 19.65 -75.04
N ARG A 578 -8.51 19.16 -76.12
CA ARG A 578 -8.21 17.73 -76.35
C ARG A 578 -6.90 17.63 -77.15
N LEU A 579 -6.11 16.56 -76.93
CA LEU A 579 -4.93 16.14 -77.74
C LEU A 579 -3.72 17.11 -77.61
N ASP A 580 -2.43 16.75 -77.70
CA ASP A 580 -1.63 15.50 -77.77
C ASP A 580 -0.13 15.95 -77.60
N SER A 581 0.92 15.15 -77.34
CA SER A 581 1.17 13.70 -77.09
C SER A 581 2.51 13.52 -76.34
N ASP A 582 2.89 12.26 -76.02
CA ASP A 582 4.25 11.66 -75.85
C ASP A 582 5.46 12.49 -75.34
N SER A 583 6.10 12.07 -74.24
CA SER A 583 7.37 11.28 -74.27
C SER A 583 8.15 11.25 -72.93
N ASP A 584 8.47 10.01 -72.52
CA ASP A 584 9.62 9.44 -71.79
C ASP A 584 10.62 10.23 -70.90
N SER A 585 11.24 9.43 -70.02
CA SER A 585 12.55 9.55 -69.33
C SER A 585 12.64 10.31 -67.99
N ASP A 586 12.57 9.52 -66.92
CA ASP A 586 13.63 9.21 -65.94
C ASP A 586 14.60 10.30 -65.42
N SER A 587 14.88 10.20 -64.12
CA SER A 587 16.09 10.64 -63.39
C SER A 587 16.37 12.16 -63.33
N ASP A 588 16.95 12.73 -62.26
CA ASP A 588 17.53 12.14 -61.05
C ASP A 588 17.31 13.02 -59.80
N SER A 589 17.68 12.48 -58.64
CA SER A 589 17.53 13.12 -57.33
C SER A 589 18.61 14.16 -56.98
N ASP A 590 18.35 14.84 -55.86
CA ASP A 590 19.34 15.37 -54.90
C ASP A 590 20.15 16.65 -55.18
N SER A 591 19.64 17.71 -54.53
CA SER A 591 20.28 18.28 -53.32
C SER A 591 21.04 19.61 -53.41
N ASN A 592 21.10 20.24 -52.23
CA ASN A 592 22.04 21.26 -51.77
C ASN A 592 21.93 22.67 -52.37
N LEU A 593 21.06 23.44 -51.70
CA LEU A 593 21.51 24.61 -50.91
C LEU A 593 23.04 24.70 -50.73
N ASP A 594 23.62 25.81 -51.17
CA ASP A 594 24.83 26.37 -50.54
C ASP A 594 24.64 27.88 -50.32
N SER A 595 25.58 28.45 -49.60
CA SER A 595 25.44 29.52 -48.63
C SER A 595 25.98 30.87 -49.11
N GLY A 596 25.68 31.90 -48.33
CA GLY A 596 26.17 33.27 -48.51
C GLY A 596 25.05 34.29 -48.35
N GLY A 597 25.16 35.33 -47.52
CA GLY A 597 26.22 35.70 -46.57
C GLY A 597 25.64 36.81 -45.68
N GLN A 598 25.91 36.77 -44.36
CA GLN A 598 26.96 37.57 -43.72
C GLN A 598 26.55 39.03 -43.40
N LYS A 599 27.03 39.52 -42.25
CA LYS A 599 27.16 40.94 -41.82
C LYS A 599 25.87 41.58 -41.25
N GLU A 600 25.86 41.87 -39.94
CA GLU A 600 26.43 43.06 -39.25
C GLU A 600 25.50 44.29 -39.39
N ALA A 601 25.31 45.16 -38.40
CA ALA A 601 25.61 45.14 -36.96
C ALA A 601 24.89 46.35 -36.30
N GLU A 602 24.78 46.36 -34.96
CA GLU A 602 24.66 47.59 -34.13
C GLU A 602 23.44 48.53 -34.34
N SER A 603 23.11 49.49 -33.47
CA SER A 603 23.15 49.56 -31.99
C SER A 603 22.26 50.75 -31.53
N ALA A 604 22.26 51.08 -30.23
CA ALA A 604 21.84 52.37 -29.63
C ALA A 604 20.38 52.86 -29.91
N ALA A 605 19.39 52.57 -29.07
CA ALA A 605 19.16 53.11 -27.72
C ALA A 605 18.88 54.64 -27.62
N VAL A 606 17.85 54.97 -26.82
CA VAL A 606 17.53 56.27 -26.18
C VAL A 606 16.95 57.40 -27.04
N SER A 607 15.66 57.71 -26.83
CA SER A 607 15.24 58.97 -26.19
C SER A 607 13.77 58.98 -25.76
N ARG A 608 13.48 59.67 -24.64
CA ARG A 608 12.13 60.04 -24.18
C ARG A 608 11.77 61.42 -24.73
N SER A 609 10.49 61.63 -25.05
CA SER A 609 9.87 62.96 -25.01
C SER A 609 8.35 62.83 -24.84
N ASP A 610 7.82 63.44 -23.78
CA ASP A 610 6.38 63.46 -23.48
C ASP A 610 5.62 64.44 -24.39
N ILE A 611 4.56 63.97 -25.06
CA ILE A 611 3.44 64.82 -25.51
C ILE A 611 2.12 64.03 -25.38
N ALA A 612 1.13 64.65 -24.77
CA ALA A 612 -0.28 64.26 -24.81
C ALA A 612 -1.15 65.54 -24.86
N PRO A 613 -2.45 65.49 -25.18
CA PRO A 613 -3.21 64.39 -25.78
C PRO A 613 -3.88 64.78 -27.12
N ALA A 614 -4.31 63.80 -27.93
CA ALA A 614 -5.22 64.01 -29.05
C ALA A 614 -6.38 62.99 -29.01
N SER A 615 -7.57 63.45 -29.38
CA SER A 615 -8.86 62.77 -29.21
C SER A 615 -9.01 61.45 -29.99
N SER A 616 -9.41 60.38 -29.29
CA SER A 616 -9.82 59.11 -29.89
C SER A 616 -11.26 59.14 -30.42
N PRO A 617 -11.54 58.71 -31.65
CA PRO A 617 -12.89 58.47 -32.13
C PRO A 617 -13.34 57.01 -31.89
N GLY A 618 -14.57 56.84 -31.38
CA GLY A 618 -15.42 55.66 -31.60
C GLY A 618 -14.93 54.29 -31.11
N SER A 619 -15.18 53.96 -29.84
CA SER A 619 -15.14 52.56 -29.39
C SER A 619 -16.37 51.78 -29.88
N THR A 620 -16.26 51.06 -30.99
CA THR A 620 -17.20 49.96 -31.30
C THR A 620 -16.85 48.76 -30.41
N SER A 621 -17.57 48.61 -29.31
CA SER A 621 -17.51 47.42 -28.46
C SER A 621 -18.08 46.22 -29.22
N PHE A 622 -17.21 45.46 -29.89
CA PHE A 622 -17.53 44.07 -30.21
C PHE A 622 -17.67 43.31 -28.89
N GLU A 623 -18.91 43.03 -28.48
CA GLU A 623 -19.17 42.01 -27.48
C GLU A 623 -18.56 40.70 -27.98
N ALA A 624 -17.56 40.19 -27.25
CA ALA A 624 -17.01 38.89 -27.55
C ALA A 624 -18.14 37.86 -27.44
N PRO A 625 -18.34 36.97 -28.42
CA PRO A 625 -19.41 35.99 -28.33
C PRO A 625 -19.20 35.15 -27.06
N ASN A 626 -20.24 35.05 -26.23
CA ASN A 626 -20.29 34.20 -25.04
C ASN A 626 -20.19 32.73 -25.47
N THR A 627 -18.96 32.30 -25.77
CA THR A 627 -18.61 30.91 -26.06
C THR A 627 -18.66 30.17 -24.73
N SER A 628 -19.75 29.42 -24.53
CA SER A 628 -19.83 28.55 -23.37
C SER A 628 -18.66 27.55 -23.41
N THR A 629 -18.05 27.32 -22.25
CA THR A 629 -16.92 26.41 -22.09
C THR A 629 -17.25 25.32 -21.09
N PHE A 630 -16.73 24.12 -21.31
CA PHE A 630 -16.78 23.04 -20.32
C PHE A 630 -15.37 22.58 -19.97
N LYS A 631 -15.23 21.95 -18.80
CA LYS A 631 -13.96 21.37 -18.33
C LYS A 631 -13.97 19.86 -18.49
N LEU A 632 -12.80 19.30 -18.80
CA LEU A 632 -12.56 17.86 -18.92
C LEU A 632 -11.24 17.51 -18.25
N ALA A 633 -11.26 16.63 -17.24
CA ALA A 633 -10.06 15.98 -16.74
C ALA A 633 -9.70 14.77 -17.61
N LEU A 634 -8.41 14.58 -17.85
CA LEU A 634 -7.83 13.36 -18.40
C LEU A 634 -6.84 12.81 -17.37
N GLU A 635 -7.11 11.62 -16.85
CA GLU A 635 -6.21 10.89 -15.96
C GLU A 635 -5.36 9.91 -16.80
N VAL A 636 -4.06 9.82 -16.54
CA VAL A 636 -3.11 9.00 -17.29
C VAL A 636 -2.72 7.78 -16.46
N ASP A 637 -3.64 6.82 -16.37
CA ASP A 637 -3.49 5.65 -15.53
C ASP A 637 -2.39 4.70 -16.05
N GLY A 638 -1.23 4.75 -15.40
CA GLY A 638 -0.15 3.75 -15.49
C GLY A 638 -0.48 2.38 -14.87
N PRO A 639 0.35 1.33 -15.07
CA PRO A 639 0.12 -0.03 -14.55
C PRO A 639 0.04 -0.19 -13.02
N HIS A 640 0.17 0.90 -12.27
CA HIS A 640 0.00 0.95 -10.82
C HIS A 640 -1.44 1.21 -10.38
N HIS A 641 -2.30 1.74 -11.27
CA HIS A 641 -3.71 2.04 -10.99
C HIS A 641 -4.63 0.83 -11.22
N PHE A 642 -4.10 -0.30 -11.70
CA PHE A 642 -4.85 -1.53 -12.03
C PHE A 642 -4.29 -2.77 -11.33
N MET A 643 -5.12 -3.80 -11.20
CA MET A 643 -4.71 -5.11 -10.69
C MET A 643 -3.75 -5.81 -11.66
N ARG A 644 -2.63 -6.32 -11.15
CA ARG A 644 -1.61 -7.04 -11.93
C ARG A 644 -2.12 -8.33 -12.56
N ASN A 645 -3.16 -8.95 -11.99
CA ASN A 645 -3.82 -10.14 -12.54
C ASN A 645 -5.13 -9.84 -13.28
N ARG A 646 -5.64 -8.61 -13.20
CA ARG A 646 -6.87 -8.14 -13.88
C ARG A 646 -6.68 -6.69 -14.35
N PRO A 647 -6.01 -6.46 -15.49
CA PRO A 647 -5.67 -5.10 -15.95
C PRO A 647 -6.88 -4.21 -16.28
N ASP A 648 -8.06 -4.80 -16.37
CA ASP A 648 -9.38 -4.17 -16.49
C ASP A 648 -9.98 -3.71 -15.15
N HIS A 649 -9.50 -4.25 -14.03
CA HIS A 649 -9.97 -3.93 -12.68
C HIS A 649 -9.05 -2.86 -12.05
N GLN A 650 -9.59 -1.65 -11.90
CA GLN A 650 -8.92 -0.51 -11.29
C GLN A 650 -8.80 -0.69 -9.76
N ASP A 651 -7.68 -0.24 -9.19
CA ASP A 651 -7.43 -0.30 -7.74
C ASP A 651 -8.30 0.69 -6.95
N GLY A 652 -8.39 0.49 -5.63
CA GLY A 652 -9.28 1.27 -4.78
C GLY A 652 -9.00 2.77 -4.77
N PRO A 653 -7.75 3.19 -4.49
CA PRO A 653 -7.36 4.60 -4.54
C PRO A 653 -7.67 5.29 -5.87
N SER A 654 -7.42 4.62 -7.00
CA SER A 654 -7.64 5.19 -8.34
C SER A 654 -9.11 5.21 -8.70
N ALA A 655 -9.84 4.11 -8.49
CA ALA A 655 -11.29 4.08 -8.65
C ALA A 655 -12.03 5.05 -7.72
N TYR A 656 -11.44 5.36 -6.57
CA TYR A 656 -11.92 6.40 -5.68
C TYR A 656 -11.63 7.81 -6.23
N ARG A 657 -10.38 8.11 -6.65
CA ARG A 657 -9.99 9.36 -7.34
C ARG A 657 -10.98 9.67 -8.47
N ASP A 658 -11.20 8.71 -9.35
CA ASP A 658 -12.12 8.82 -10.47
C ASP A 658 -13.55 9.18 -10.05
N ARG A 659 -14.07 8.58 -8.97
CA ARG A 659 -15.42 8.90 -8.47
C ARG A 659 -15.49 10.32 -7.92
N VAL A 660 -14.44 10.81 -7.27
CA VAL A 660 -14.37 12.21 -6.81
C VAL A 660 -14.38 13.15 -8.01
N LEU A 661 -13.49 12.94 -8.97
CA LEU A 661 -13.38 13.76 -10.18
C LEU A 661 -14.67 13.73 -11.01
N ARG A 662 -15.29 12.56 -11.20
CA ARG A 662 -16.57 12.43 -11.92
C ARG A 662 -17.72 13.14 -11.22
N ARG A 663 -17.77 13.18 -9.89
CA ARG A 663 -18.77 13.99 -9.17
C ARG A 663 -18.51 15.48 -9.39
N ARG A 664 -17.25 15.92 -9.20
CA ARG A 664 -16.85 17.33 -9.26
C ARG A 664 -17.01 17.96 -10.63
N LEU A 665 -16.52 17.27 -11.68
CA LEU A 665 -16.57 17.76 -13.05
C LEU A 665 -17.85 17.31 -13.76
N GLY A 666 -18.41 16.15 -13.41
CA GLY A 666 -19.65 15.65 -13.98
C GLY A 666 -20.92 16.35 -13.49
N GLN A 667 -20.94 17.01 -12.33
CA GLN A 667 -22.06 17.88 -11.93
C GLN A 667 -22.22 19.09 -12.87
N ALA A 668 -21.15 19.55 -13.53
CA ALA A 668 -21.20 20.63 -14.51
C ALA A 668 -21.40 20.15 -15.97
N VAL A 669 -21.17 18.86 -16.26
CA VAL A 669 -21.02 18.34 -17.64
C VAL A 669 -21.68 16.96 -17.82
N GLY A 670 -22.65 16.60 -16.97
CA GLY A 670 -23.41 15.33 -16.97
C GLY A 670 -22.58 14.07 -17.19
N GLY A 671 -21.54 13.89 -16.36
CA GLY A 671 -20.71 12.67 -16.36
C GLY A 671 -19.56 12.64 -17.38
N ALA A 672 -19.53 13.55 -18.37
CA ALA A 672 -18.46 13.59 -19.37
C ALA A 672 -17.12 14.13 -18.85
N GLY A 673 -17.09 14.70 -17.64
CA GLY A 673 -16.00 15.54 -17.14
C GLY A 673 -14.69 14.83 -16.78
N VAL A 674 -14.60 13.51 -16.93
CA VAL A 674 -13.36 12.73 -16.72
C VAL A 674 -13.24 11.64 -17.79
N GLN A 675 -12.09 11.54 -18.45
CA GLN A 675 -11.70 10.38 -19.25
C GLN A 675 -10.39 9.79 -18.69
N ILE A 676 -10.17 8.50 -18.92
CA ILE A 676 -8.94 7.79 -18.51
C ILE A 676 -8.17 7.39 -19.76
N ILE A 677 -6.89 7.76 -19.81
CA ILE A 677 -5.94 7.30 -20.81
C ILE A 677 -5.15 6.16 -20.18
N GLN A 678 -5.54 4.92 -20.48
CA GLN A 678 -4.81 3.76 -20.01
C GLN A 678 -3.44 3.70 -20.70
N THR A 679 -2.37 3.82 -19.92
CA THR A 679 -0.97 3.71 -20.41
C THR A 679 -0.76 2.42 -21.20
N ARG A 680 -1.47 1.34 -20.83
CA ARG A 680 -1.41 0.06 -21.53
C ARG A 680 -1.91 0.17 -22.97
N THR A 681 -3.11 0.69 -23.20
CA THR A 681 -3.63 0.97 -24.55
C THR A 681 -2.70 1.93 -25.30
N TRP A 682 -2.24 2.98 -24.62
CA TRP A 682 -1.36 4.00 -25.21
C TRP A 682 -0.04 3.45 -25.78
N VAL A 683 0.57 2.49 -25.08
CA VAL A 683 1.90 1.94 -25.41
C VAL A 683 1.81 0.63 -26.20
N GLU A 684 0.90 -0.29 -25.82
CA GLU A 684 0.81 -1.62 -26.43
C GLU A 684 -0.10 -1.66 -27.67
N GLN A 685 -1.13 -0.82 -27.74
CA GLN A 685 -2.18 -0.89 -28.79
C GLN A 685 -2.11 0.25 -29.80
N LEU A 686 -1.57 1.41 -29.43
CA LEU A 686 -1.40 2.56 -30.33
C LEU A 686 0.07 2.61 -30.79
N HIS A 687 0.31 2.04 -31.97
CA HIS A 687 1.66 1.74 -32.49
C HIS A 687 2.44 2.97 -32.97
N ASP A 688 1.74 4.01 -33.40
CA ASP A 688 2.32 5.25 -33.94
C ASP A 688 1.62 6.49 -33.37
N ASP A 689 2.16 7.66 -33.69
CA ASP A 689 1.69 8.94 -33.17
C ASP A 689 0.38 9.39 -33.83
N GLU A 690 0.08 8.98 -35.07
CA GLU A 690 -1.19 9.28 -35.71
C GLU A 690 -2.35 8.54 -35.01
N ALA A 691 -2.17 7.27 -34.67
CA ALA A 691 -3.13 6.48 -33.89
C ALA A 691 -3.36 7.06 -32.49
N ARG A 692 -2.31 7.56 -31.83
CA ARG A 692 -2.38 8.26 -30.53
C ARG A 692 -3.17 9.56 -30.63
N MET A 693 -2.84 10.39 -31.62
CA MET A 693 -3.52 11.66 -31.89
C MET A 693 -4.99 11.46 -32.27
N LYS A 694 -5.29 10.43 -33.05
CA LYS A 694 -6.66 10.00 -33.37
C LYS A 694 -7.43 9.59 -32.12
N HIS A 695 -6.84 8.74 -31.27
CA HIS A 695 -7.47 8.29 -30.03
C HIS A 695 -7.81 9.45 -29.09
N LEU A 696 -6.89 10.42 -28.93
CA LEU A 696 -7.19 11.65 -28.18
C LEU A 696 -8.34 12.45 -28.81
N ALA A 697 -8.32 12.64 -30.13
CA ALA A 697 -9.39 13.37 -30.83
C ALA A 697 -10.76 12.69 -30.66
N GLU A 698 -10.82 11.34 -30.67
CA GLU A 698 -12.03 10.55 -30.42
C GLU A 698 -12.51 10.71 -28.96
N LEU A 699 -11.61 10.65 -27.97
CA LEU A 699 -11.95 10.90 -26.56
C LEU A 699 -12.52 12.31 -26.34
N LEU A 700 -11.91 13.34 -26.92
CA LEU A 700 -12.40 14.72 -26.82
C LEU A 700 -13.76 14.89 -27.52
N ALA A 701 -13.97 14.24 -28.67
CA ALA A 701 -15.24 14.26 -29.39
C ALA A 701 -16.36 13.57 -28.58
N ALA A 702 -16.08 12.41 -27.99
CA ALA A 702 -17.00 11.68 -27.14
C ALA A 702 -17.38 12.49 -25.88
N ALA A 703 -16.40 13.12 -25.22
CA ALA A 703 -16.65 13.99 -24.07
C ALA A 703 -17.53 15.20 -24.45
N ALA A 704 -17.29 15.84 -25.60
CA ALA A 704 -18.11 16.95 -26.08
C ALA A 704 -19.56 16.52 -26.43
N ALA A 705 -19.74 15.31 -26.97
CA ALA A 705 -21.07 14.76 -27.26
C ALA A 705 -21.86 14.49 -25.98
N ALA A 706 -21.23 13.87 -24.98
CA ALA A 706 -21.85 13.62 -23.67
C ALA A 706 -22.17 14.93 -22.92
N ALA A 707 -21.25 15.91 -22.95
CA ALA A 707 -21.47 17.25 -22.42
C ALA A 707 -22.73 17.91 -23.01
N LYS A 708 -22.93 17.79 -24.33
CA LYS A 708 -24.10 18.33 -25.02
C LYS A 708 -25.40 17.63 -24.61
N MET A 709 -25.40 16.31 -24.47
CA MET A 709 -26.57 15.55 -24.01
C MET A 709 -27.00 15.97 -22.60
N ALA A 710 -26.02 16.19 -21.71
CA ALA A 710 -26.26 16.68 -20.36
C ALA A 710 -27.01 18.02 -20.35
N THR A 711 -26.53 19.01 -21.11
CA THR A 711 -27.12 20.36 -21.16
C THR A 711 -28.57 20.34 -21.67
N ILE A 712 -28.87 19.45 -22.61
CA ILE A 712 -30.24 19.26 -23.13
C ILE A 712 -31.14 18.67 -22.05
N SER A 713 -30.68 17.64 -21.32
CA SER A 713 -31.46 16.97 -20.27
C SER A 713 -31.74 17.84 -19.04
N THR A 714 -30.95 18.88 -18.80
CA THR A 714 -31.17 19.84 -17.69
C THR A 714 -32.05 21.04 -18.05
N SER A 715 -32.51 21.13 -19.31
CA SER A 715 -33.43 22.20 -19.73
C SER A 715 -34.83 21.92 -19.21
N PRO A 716 -35.48 22.83 -18.44
CA PRO A 716 -36.76 22.54 -17.80
C PRO A 716 -37.90 22.59 -18.80
N THR A 717 -38.30 21.44 -19.33
CA THR A 717 -39.65 21.27 -19.87
C THR A 717 -40.65 21.38 -18.73
N LEU A 718 -41.50 22.42 -18.78
CA LEU A 718 -42.64 22.62 -17.90
C LEU A 718 -43.58 21.41 -17.94
N SER A 719 -43.38 20.46 -17.03
CA SER A 719 -44.29 19.36 -16.77
C SER A 719 -44.59 19.34 -15.28
N ALA A 720 -45.78 19.82 -14.91
CA ALA A 720 -46.25 19.76 -13.54
C ALA A 720 -46.51 18.29 -13.15
N MET A 721 -45.85 17.82 -12.10
CA MET A 721 -46.26 16.62 -11.37
C MET A 721 -46.19 16.85 -9.85
N PRO A 722 -47.06 16.18 -9.07
CA PRO A 722 -47.36 16.56 -7.70
C PRO A 722 -46.32 16.07 -6.70
N MET A 723 -46.24 16.75 -5.56
CA MET A 723 -45.46 16.29 -4.41
C MET A 723 -46.06 15.03 -3.78
N LEU A 724 -45.21 14.04 -3.52
CA LEU A 724 -45.30 13.04 -2.45
C LEU A 724 -43.89 12.75 -1.95
#